data_AF-A0A7X7PI15-F1
#
_entry.id   AF-A0A7X7PI15-F1
#
_cell.length_a   1.000
_cell.length_b   1.000
_cell.length_c   1.000
_cell.angle_alpha   90.00
_cell.angle_beta   90.00
_cell.angle_gamma   90.00
#
_symmetry.space_group_name_H-M   'P 1'
#
loop_
_entity.id
_entity.type
_entity.pdbx_description
1 polymer ?
#
loop_
_entity_poly.entity_id
_entity_poly.type
_entity_poly.pdbx_seq_one_letter_code
_entity_poly.pdbx_strand_id
1 'polypeptide(L)'
;VLYYGDEIGMGDNIYLGDRNGVRTPMQWTPDRNAGFSRANPQRLYLPVIVDPEYHYETVNVEAQQANPSSLLWWTRRLIALRKRFKAFGRGSIEFLYPENRKVLAFIRRYENECILVVANLSRFSQYVQLDLSQVRGFIPVELFGRSEFPPVGTEPYVLTLGPHGFYWFSLLSPRAETAVPLSSELPTIALPPTGLAGAIDDAERLGLLPVLSEQMQQARWFQGKARKVRGVTISDRVTLTLRDRDETAEIVLVHVDYIDHDPDDYVVPLALTQGSSDVIRRASLATIDGETRRVVDALTLPATHTALLDVIVNRRRIRGRRGELIGIRTPVMRVLLHEHGMPEESRLFIGEQSNTSIGYEETFVLKVYRRLEDGESLDLEIGRFLSERNFPYAPRVAGAIEYRPNGAPRTLAVLQEFIPNEGDAWGLALDAVAEAYERAATGTAGPLASEAVTTAALLDSATAIELPQEDRELAGTALERAKMLGQRTAELHMALGSDTRNEAFAPEPFTMFYQRSLYQSMRNLTGRTLQLLQSRIDTLPASARSDARVVLDMEERLLGRFRRLIDGKLHGMRIRTHGDYHLGQVLFTGRDFVITDFEGEPSRPLSERRIKRTPLRDVAGMLRSYHYAAHSSMLDADVTAPHERVARVAFGERWYHAVATGFLQQYLETMGSSSLLPPTREEIEILLDAHLLEKAVYELAYEMNNRPAWTVIPLLALRQLLQK
;
A
#
# COMPACT_ATOMS: atom_id res chain seq x y z
N VAL A 1 -31.73 2.74 -25.87
CA VAL A 1 -31.51 3.50 -27.12
C VAL A 1 -31.14 4.90 -26.65
N LEU A 2 -29.99 5.41 -27.06
CA LEU A 2 -29.58 6.80 -26.80
C LEU A 2 -29.90 7.57 -28.08
N TYR A 3 -30.71 8.63 -27.99
CA TYR A 3 -30.95 9.53 -29.11
C TYR A 3 -29.88 10.61 -29.14
N TYR A 4 -29.63 11.17 -30.32
CA TYR A 4 -28.64 12.24 -30.44
C TYR A 4 -29.09 13.45 -29.61
N GLY A 5 -28.16 14.08 -28.90
CA GLY A 5 -28.47 15.18 -27.97
C GLY A 5 -28.76 14.71 -26.54
N ASP A 6 -29.20 13.47 -26.31
CA ASP A 6 -29.37 12.92 -24.95
C ASP A 6 -28.05 12.96 -24.18
N GLU A 7 -26.92 12.72 -24.86
CA GLU A 7 -25.58 12.75 -24.24
C GLU A 7 -25.22 14.10 -23.63
N ILE A 8 -25.82 15.19 -24.10
CA ILE A 8 -25.65 16.53 -23.53
C ILE A 8 -26.92 16.99 -22.79
N GLY A 9 -27.98 16.19 -22.73
CA GLY A 9 -29.23 16.62 -22.11
C GLY A 9 -29.86 17.76 -22.92
N MET A 10 -29.72 17.67 -24.25
CA MET A 10 -30.42 18.55 -25.17
C MET A 10 -31.91 18.39 -24.90
N GLY A 11 -32.60 19.49 -24.61
CA GLY A 11 -34.04 19.46 -24.40
C GLY A 11 -34.80 19.09 -25.67
N ASP A 12 -36.12 19.12 -25.59
CA ASP A 12 -37.00 18.97 -26.74
C ASP A 12 -37.70 20.29 -27.05
N ASN A 13 -37.99 20.53 -28.33
CA ASN A 13 -38.89 21.61 -28.72
C ASN A 13 -40.31 21.06 -28.93
N ILE A 14 -41.09 21.03 -27.84
CA ILE A 14 -42.45 20.47 -27.81
C ILE A 14 -43.47 21.21 -28.69
N TYR A 15 -43.13 22.40 -29.21
CA TYR A 15 -44.00 23.18 -30.10
C TYR A 15 -43.90 22.75 -31.57
N LEU A 16 -42.93 21.89 -31.91
CA LEU A 16 -42.80 21.32 -33.25
C LEU A 16 -43.68 20.07 -33.38
N GLY A 17 -44.45 19.98 -34.47
CA GLY A 17 -45.33 18.84 -34.73
C GLY A 17 -44.58 17.54 -35.06
N ASP A 18 -45.22 16.41 -34.79
CA ASP A 18 -44.70 15.04 -35.00
C ASP A 18 -43.33 14.83 -34.29
N ARG A 19 -42.43 14.02 -34.85
CA ARG A 19 -41.10 13.73 -34.29
C ARG A 19 -40.09 14.85 -34.49
N ASN A 20 -40.51 16.05 -34.90
CA ASN A 20 -39.58 17.16 -35.17
C ASN A 20 -39.06 17.82 -33.89
N GLY A 21 -39.79 17.71 -32.77
CA GLY A 21 -39.36 18.26 -31.47
C GLY A 21 -38.07 17.65 -30.92
N VAL A 22 -37.80 16.38 -31.25
CA VAL A 22 -36.58 15.63 -30.88
C VAL A 22 -35.56 15.59 -32.03
N ARG A 23 -35.81 16.35 -33.11
CA ARG A 23 -34.99 16.37 -34.34
C ARG A 23 -34.36 17.75 -34.62
N THR A 24 -34.30 18.61 -33.61
CA THR A 24 -33.68 19.93 -33.71
C THR A 24 -32.17 19.83 -33.93
N PRO A 25 -31.53 20.83 -34.56
CA PRO A 25 -30.09 20.75 -34.82
C PRO A 25 -29.26 20.60 -33.54
N MET A 26 -28.21 19.78 -33.62
CA MET A 26 -27.29 19.53 -32.49
C MET A 26 -26.61 20.81 -31.99
N GLN A 27 -26.46 20.92 -30.67
CA GLN A 27 -25.89 22.10 -30.02
C GLN A 27 -24.38 21.92 -29.81
N TRP A 28 -23.57 22.35 -30.78
CA TRP A 28 -22.12 22.18 -30.76
C TRP A 28 -21.40 23.23 -29.93
N THR A 29 -21.76 24.50 -30.11
CA THR A 29 -21.08 25.67 -29.54
C THR A 29 -22.10 26.70 -29.05
N PRO A 30 -21.72 27.67 -28.21
CA PRO A 30 -22.59 28.79 -27.85
C PRO A 30 -22.81 29.80 -29.00
N ASP A 31 -22.07 29.68 -30.10
CA ASP A 31 -22.19 30.58 -31.25
C ASP A 31 -23.52 30.40 -32.03
N ARG A 32 -23.79 31.31 -32.96
CA ARG A 32 -24.99 31.38 -33.81
C ARG A 32 -25.44 30.02 -34.33
N ASN A 33 -26.73 29.74 -34.20
CA ASN A 33 -27.37 28.46 -34.54
C ASN A 33 -26.67 27.26 -33.87
N ALA A 34 -26.19 27.46 -32.64
CA ALA A 34 -25.49 26.46 -31.85
C ALA A 34 -24.25 25.84 -32.53
N GLY A 35 -23.62 26.56 -33.46
CA GLY A 35 -22.50 26.06 -34.26
C GLY A 35 -22.89 25.07 -35.38
N PHE A 36 -24.17 24.71 -35.53
CA PHE A 36 -24.63 23.76 -36.55
C PHE A 36 -24.59 24.32 -37.97
N SER A 37 -24.87 25.62 -38.15
CA SER A 37 -24.95 26.25 -39.47
C SER A 37 -24.68 27.74 -39.39
N ARG A 38 -24.06 28.30 -40.44
CA ARG A 38 -23.86 29.75 -40.59
C ARG A 38 -25.02 30.47 -41.30
N ALA A 39 -26.07 29.73 -41.70
CA ALA A 39 -27.22 30.29 -42.40
C ALA A 39 -27.97 31.31 -41.54
N ASN A 40 -28.80 32.14 -42.18
CA ASN A 40 -29.78 32.94 -41.45
C ASN A 40 -30.70 31.99 -40.64
N PRO A 41 -30.90 32.19 -39.30
CA PRO A 41 -31.77 31.36 -38.47
C PRO A 41 -33.15 31.10 -39.09
N GLN A 42 -33.74 32.09 -39.78
CA GLN A 42 -35.06 31.93 -40.42
C GLN A 42 -35.05 30.99 -41.64
N ARG A 43 -33.87 30.57 -42.11
CA ARG A 43 -33.69 29.62 -43.21
C ARG A 43 -33.37 28.20 -42.73
N LEU A 44 -33.24 27.98 -41.41
CA LEU A 44 -33.07 26.63 -40.89
C LEU A 44 -34.35 25.84 -41.11
N TYR A 45 -34.20 24.58 -41.55
CA TYR A 45 -35.35 23.68 -41.73
C TYR A 45 -36.05 23.40 -40.40
N LEU A 46 -35.29 23.26 -39.30
CA LEU A 46 -35.77 23.20 -37.93
C LEU A 46 -34.98 24.18 -37.06
N PRO A 47 -35.62 24.87 -36.11
CA PRO A 47 -34.95 25.80 -35.22
C PRO A 47 -34.05 25.07 -34.20
N VAL A 48 -33.02 25.76 -33.71
CA VAL A 48 -32.26 25.34 -32.51
C VAL A 48 -33.11 25.55 -31.24
N ILE A 49 -32.71 24.93 -30.13
CA ILE A 49 -33.44 25.07 -28.87
C ILE A 49 -33.01 26.35 -28.18
N VAL A 50 -33.98 27.25 -28.00
CA VAL A 50 -33.81 28.55 -27.33
C VAL A 50 -34.62 28.62 -26.04
N ASP A 51 -35.11 27.48 -25.55
CA ASP A 51 -35.74 27.41 -24.25
C ASP A 51 -34.70 27.76 -23.15
N PRO A 52 -35.02 28.62 -22.17
CA PRO A 52 -34.07 29.01 -21.14
C PRO A 52 -33.43 27.85 -20.36
N GLU A 53 -34.14 26.74 -20.17
CA GLU A 53 -33.63 25.57 -19.44
C GLU A 53 -32.60 24.78 -20.26
N TYR A 54 -32.77 24.73 -21.58
CA TYR A 54 -31.96 23.91 -22.51
C TYR A 54 -31.21 24.73 -23.57
N HIS A 55 -31.05 26.03 -23.33
CA HIS A 55 -30.51 26.97 -24.31
C HIS A 55 -29.12 26.56 -24.79
N TYR A 56 -28.87 26.62 -26.10
CA TYR A 56 -27.60 26.19 -26.68
C TYR A 56 -26.36 26.96 -26.19
N GLU A 57 -26.51 28.15 -25.64
CA GLU A 57 -25.39 28.87 -25.00
C GLU A 57 -24.89 28.18 -23.72
N THR A 58 -25.77 27.46 -23.03
CA THR A 58 -25.46 26.76 -21.77
C THR A 58 -25.28 25.27 -21.99
N VAL A 59 -26.17 24.64 -22.77
CA VAL A 59 -26.18 23.20 -23.05
C VAL A 59 -25.61 22.96 -24.45
N ASN A 60 -24.30 22.87 -24.57
CA ASN A 60 -23.64 22.53 -25.83
C ASN A 60 -22.42 21.63 -25.63
N VAL A 61 -21.98 20.99 -26.71
CA VAL A 61 -20.85 20.06 -26.70
C VAL A 61 -19.58 20.71 -26.19
N GLU A 62 -19.25 21.94 -26.62
CA GLU A 62 -18.05 22.66 -26.19
C GLU A 62 -18.03 22.89 -24.67
N ALA A 63 -19.11 23.46 -24.12
CA ALA A 63 -19.27 23.71 -22.68
C ALA A 63 -19.23 22.42 -21.86
N GLN A 64 -19.86 21.35 -22.37
CA GLN A 64 -19.85 20.06 -21.68
C GLN A 64 -18.51 19.34 -21.79
N GLN A 65 -17.77 19.49 -22.89
CA GLN A 65 -16.42 18.95 -23.02
C GLN A 65 -15.46 19.59 -22.01
N ALA A 66 -15.61 20.89 -21.75
CA ALA A 66 -14.80 21.61 -20.78
C ALA A 66 -15.10 21.25 -19.30
N ASN A 67 -16.25 20.63 -19.01
CA ASN A 67 -16.67 20.28 -17.64
C ASN A 67 -16.69 18.75 -17.43
N PRO A 68 -15.71 18.16 -16.72
CA PRO A 68 -15.64 16.71 -16.46
C PRO A 68 -16.85 16.11 -15.69
N SER A 69 -17.63 16.95 -15.02
CA SER A 69 -18.85 16.53 -14.30
C SER A 69 -20.11 16.62 -15.16
N SER A 70 -20.00 16.95 -16.45
CA SER A 70 -21.15 17.10 -17.36
C SER A 70 -21.79 15.77 -17.72
N LEU A 71 -23.01 15.84 -18.28
CA LEU A 71 -23.73 14.66 -18.76
C LEU A 71 -22.99 13.97 -19.91
N LEU A 72 -22.29 14.74 -20.76
CA LEU A 72 -21.45 14.20 -21.83
C LEU A 72 -20.36 13.29 -21.26
N TRP A 73 -19.67 13.77 -20.23
CA TRP A 73 -18.63 13.03 -19.54
C TRP A 73 -19.17 11.84 -18.77
N TRP A 74 -20.33 11.97 -18.13
CA TRP A 74 -21.05 10.85 -17.54
C TRP A 74 -21.42 9.77 -18.57
N THR A 75 -21.95 10.17 -19.73
CA THR A 75 -22.32 9.26 -20.82
C THR A 75 -21.08 8.56 -21.40
N ARG A 76 -19.98 9.28 -21.60
CA ARG A 76 -18.69 8.71 -22.04
C ARG A 76 -18.18 7.67 -21.04
N ARG A 77 -18.21 7.98 -19.73
CA ARG A 77 -17.82 7.05 -18.66
C ARG A 77 -18.65 5.77 -18.69
N LEU A 78 -19.99 5.89 -18.82
CA LEU A 78 -20.87 4.73 -18.94
C LEU A 78 -20.57 3.87 -20.17
N ILE A 79 -20.31 4.50 -21.33
CA ILE A 79 -19.97 3.78 -22.56
C ILE A 79 -18.63 3.05 -22.40
N ALA A 80 -17.63 3.70 -21.82
CA ALA A 80 -16.32 3.11 -21.55
C ALA A 80 -16.44 1.90 -20.60
N LEU A 81 -17.19 2.04 -19.51
CA LEU A 81 -17.43 0.98 -18.53
C LEU A 81 -18.19 -0.20 -19.17
N ARG A 82 -19.23 0.08 -19.96
CA ARG A 82 -19.96 -0.95 -20.72
C ARG A 82 -19.07 -1.67 -21.74
N LYS A 83 -18.12 -0.98 -22.37
CA LYS A 83 -17.15 -1.59 -23.29
C LYS A 83 -16.12 -2.44 -22.55
N ARG A 84 -15.72 -2.01 -21.36
CA ARG A 84 -14.77 -2.71 -20.47
C ARG A 84 -15.33 -4.04 -19.98
N PHE A 85 -16.55 -4.04 -19.45
CA PHE A 85 -17.17 -5.23 -18.87
C PHE A 85 -18.13 -5.90 -19.86
N LYS A 86 -17.69 -7.03 -20.43
CA LYS A 86 -18.46 -7.78 -21.43
C LYS A 86 -19.76 -8.34 -20.85
N ALA A 87 -19.82 -8.56 -19.53
CA ALA A 87 -21.01 -8.99 -18.82
C ALA A 87 -22.22 -8.09 -19.09
N PHE A 88 -22.05 -6.77 -19.29
CA PHE A 88 -23.17 -5.88 -19.65
C PHE A 88 -23.70 -6.06 -21.08
N GLY A 89 -22.89 -6.58 -22.00
CA GLY A 89 -23.29 -6.79 -23.39
C GLY A 89 -23.73 -8.23 -23.68
N ARG A 90 -22.98 -9.20 -23.15
CA ARG A 90 -23.04 -10.62 -23.51
C ARG A 90 -23.35 -11.54 -22.33
N GLY A 91 -23.29 -11.03 -21.10
CA GLY A 91 -23.49 -11.85 -19.91
C GLY A 91 -24.96 -12.25 -19.70
N SER A 92 -25.14 -13.35 -18.98
CA SER A 92 -26.45 -13.77 -18.47
C SER A 92 -27.03 -12.70 -17.54
N ILE A 93 -28.32 -12.81 -17.23
CA ILE A 93 -29.01 -11.97 -16.26
C ILE A 93 -29.80 -12.86 -15.30
N GLU A 94 -29.54 -12.71 -14.01
CA GLU A 94 -30.21 -13.42 -12.93
C GLU A 94 -30.79 -12.39 -11.95
N PHE A 95 -32.12 -12.31 -11.87
CA PHE A 95 -32.76 -11.33 -11.00
C PHE A 95 -32.72 -11.79 -9.54
N LEU A 96 -32.34 -10.85 -8.67
CA LEU A 96 -32.52 -10.99 -7.23
C LEU A 96 -33.90 -10.43 -6.87
N TYR A 97 -34.60 -11.10 -5.96
CA TYR A 97 -35.97 -10.74 -5.58
C TYR A 97 -36.01 -10.26 -4.12
N PRO A 98 -35.45 -9.07 -3.79
CA PRO A 98 -35.54 -8.53 -2.44
C PRO A 98 -36.98 -8.18 -2.06
N GLU A 99 -37.27 -8.18 -0.76
CA GLU A 99 -38.59 -7.78 -0.25
C GLU A 99 -38.97 -6.34 -0.67
N ASN A 100 -37.98 -5.44 -0.72
CA ASN A 100 -38.19 -4.08 -1.17
C ASN A 100 -38.33 -4.00 -2.71
N ARG A 101 -39.57 -4.07 -3.18
CA ARG A 101 -39.94 -3.99 -4.60
C ARG A 101 -39.60 -2.66 -5.29
N LYS A 102 -39.20 -1.63 -4.54
CA LYS A 102 -38.72 -0.36 -5.12
C LYS A 102 -37.26 -0.45 -5.58
N VAL A 103 -36.54 -1.49 -5.18
CA VAL A 103 -35.17 -1.75 -5.59
C VAL A 103 -35.14 -2.91 -6.58
N LEU A 104 -34.58 -2.64 -7.76
CA LEU A 104 -34.30 -3.66 -8.76
C LEU A 104 -32.87 -4.14 -8.57
N ALA A 105 -32.69 -5.45 -8.33
CA ALA A 105 -31.37 -6.03 -8.20
C ALA A 105 -31.22 -7.26 -9.10
N PHE A 106 -30.05 -7.42 -9.72
CA PHE A 106 -29.75 -8.58 -10.56
C PHE A 106 -28.24 -8.78 -10.69
N ILE A 107 -27.83 -10.01 -10.95
CA ILE A 107 -26.44 -10.39 -11.24
C ILE A 107 -26.29 -10.66 -12.73
N ARG A 108 -25.18 -10.21 -13.31
CA ARG A 108 -24.75 -10.57 -14.65
C ARG A 108 -23.45 -11.34 -14.62
N ARG A 109 -23.39 -12.44 -15.38
CA ARG A 109 -22.20 -13.30 -15.46
C ARG A 109 -21.75 -13.50 -16.90
N TYR A 110 -20.45 -13.36 -17.15
CA TYR A 110 -19.84 -13.66 -18.44
C TYR A 110 -18.40 -14.13 -18.20
N GLU A 111 -18.09 -15.39 -18.52
CA GLU A 111 -16.78 -15.99 -18.22
C GLU A 111 -16.41 -15.80 -16.74
N ASN A 112 -15.34 -15.05 -16.44
CA ASN A 112 -14.89 -14.75 -15.08
C ASN A 112 -15.49 -13.46 -14.51
N GLU A 113 -16.24 -12.70 -15.29
CA GLU A 113 -16.89 -11.46 -14.85
C GLU A 113 -18.20 -11.77 -14.10
N CYS A 114 -18.35 -11.24 -12.90
CA CYS A 114 -19.58 -11.31 -12.11
C CYS A 114 -19.94 -9.89 -11.63
N ILE A 115 -21.08 -9.37 -12.07
CA ILE A 115 -21.50 -8.00 -11.79
C ILE A 115 -22.84 -8.00 -11.06
N LEU A 116 -22.90 -7.41 -9.88
CA LEU A 116 -24.13 -7.15 -9.15
C LEU A 116 -24.61 -5.73 -9.47
N VAL A 117 -25.84 -5.60 -9.98
CA VAL A 117 -26.52 -4.33 -10.22
C VAL A 117 -27.62 -4.17 -9.18
N VAL A 118 -27.66 -3.01 -8.53
CA VAL A 118 -28.70 -2.65 -7.55
C VAL A 118 -29.17 -1.23 -7.87
N ALA A 119 -30.44 -1.05 -8.21
CA ALA A 119 -30.98 0.23 -8.64
C ALA A 119 -32.24 0.58 -7.84
N ASN A 120 -32.23 1.77 -7.23
CA ASN A 120 -33.42 2.34 -6.60
C ASN A 120 -34.31 2.98 -7.66
N LEU A 121 -35.52 2.45 -7.85
CA LEU A 121 -36.50 3.00 -8.79
C LEU A 121 -37.38 4.10 -8.14
N SER A 122 -37.17 4.38 -6.85
CA SER A 122 -37.90 5.39 -6.10
C SER A 122 -37.18 6.73 -6.05
N ARG A 123 -37.97 7.82 -6.01
CA ARG A 123 -37.51 9.18 -5.70
C ARG A 123 -37.12 9.40 -4.23
N PHE A 124 -37.18 8.37 -3.40
CA PHE A 124 -36.82 8.42 -1.98
C PHE A 124 -35.71 7.41 -1.70
N SER A 125 -34.87 7.69 -0.72
CA SER A 125 -33.85 6.74 -0.27
C SER A 125 -34.49 5.40 0.10
N GLN A 126 -33.89 4.32 -0.36
CA GLN A 126 -34.36 2.96 -0.11
C GLN A 126 -33.26 2.15 0.57
N TYR A 127 -33.70 1.33 1.50
CA TYR A 127 -32.91 0.27 2.12
C TYR A 127 -33.26 -1.06 1.45
N VAL A 128 -32.27 -1.94 1.26
CA VAL A 128 -32.48 -3.28 0.73
C VAL A 128 -31.58 -4.30 1.42
N GLN A 129 -32.13 -5.50 1.63
CA GLN A 129 -31.39 -6.71 1.98
C GLN A 129 -31.38 -7.63 0.77
N LEU A 130 -30.19 -8.06 0.36
CA LEU A 130 -29.99 -8.94 -0.78
C LEU A 130 -29.49 -10.31 -0.32
N ASP A 131 -30.16 -11.37 -0.75
CA ASP A 131 -29.60 -12.71 -0.64
C ASP A 131 -28.49 -12.88 -1.70
N LEU A 132 -27.25 -12.89 -1.23
CA LEU A 132 -26.05 -13.08 -2.04
C LEU A 132 -25.33 -14.39 -1.69
N SER A 133 -26.05 -15.37 -1.12
CA SER A 133 -25.49 -16.66 -0.70
C SER A 133 -24.69 -17.38 -1.79
N GLN A 134 -25.09 -17.24 -3.06
CA GLN A 134 -24.41 -17.83 -4.21
C GLN A 134 -22.99 -17.27 -4.47
N VAL A 135 -22.68 -16.10 -3.95
CA VAL A 135 -21.39 -15.39 -4.10
C VAL A 135 -20.76 -15.12 -2.74
N ARG A 136 -21.06 -15.96 -1.75
CA ARG A 136 -20.49 -15.87 -0.41
C ARG A 136 -18.97 -15.81 -0.45
N GLY A 137 -18.39 -14.92 0.36
CA GLY A 137 -16.96 -14.67 0.42
C GLY A 137 -16.42 -13.76 -0.69
N PHE A 138 -17.22 -13.43 -1.71
CA PHE A 138 -16.82 -12.44 -2.71
C PHE A 138 -16.83 -11.04 -2.08
N ILE A 139 -15.96 -10.18 -2.58
CA ILE A 139 -15.86 -8.78 -2.17
C ILE A 139 -16.52 -7.93 -3.26
N PRO A 140 -17.63 -7.22 -2.95
CA PRO A 140 -18.23 -6.29 -3.89
C PRO A 140 -17.34 -5.05 -4.01
N VAL A 141 -16.91 -4.75 -5.23
CA VAL A 141 -16.12 -3.56 -5.55
C VAL A 141 -16.91 -2.67 -6.49
N GLU A 142 -17.19 -1.44 -6.06
CA GLU A 142 -18.02 -0.49 -6.80
C GLU A 142 -17.31 -0.09 -8.12
N LEU A 143 -18.02 -0.13 -9.26
CA LEU A 143 -17.39 -0.06 -10.58
C LEU A 143 -16.95 1.35 -11.01
N PHE A 144 -17.50 2.42 -10.42
CA PHE A 144 -17.11 3.80 -10.76
C PHE A 144 -15.93 4.27 -9.90
N GLY A 145 -16.00 4.10 -8.58
CA GLY A 145 -15.01 4.56 -7.62
C GLY A 145 -14.02 3.49 -7.15
N ARG A 146 -14.19 2.22 -7.57
CA ARG A 146 -13.36 1.07 -7.14
C ARG A 146 -13.31 0.85 -5.63
N SER A 147 -14.25 1.41 -4.88
CA SER A 147 -14.34 1.22 -3.43
C SER A 147 -14.76 -0.21 -3.11
N GLU A 148 -13.99 -0.87 -2.25
CA GLU A 148 -14.34 -2.19 -1.72
C GLU A 148 -15.40 -2.05 -0.63
N PHE A 149 -16.44 -2.86 -0.73
CA PHE A 149 -17.46 -2.99 0.29
C PHE A 149 -17.19 -4.26 1.12
N PRO A 150 -17.80 -4.39 2.32
CA PRO A 150 -17.62 -5.58 3.15
C PRO A 150 -17.84 -6.90 2.38
N PRO A 151 -17.05 -7.95 2.66
CA PRO A 151 -17.22 -9.24 2.00
C PRO A 151 -18.61 -9.82 2.26
N VAL A 152 -19.15 -10.54 1.27
CA VAL A 152 -20.46 -11.18 1.40
C VAL A 152 -20.40 -12.29 2.46
N GLY A 153 -21.09 -12.05 3.59
CA GLY A 153 -21.17 -12.94 4.74
C GLY A 153 -22.26 -14.02 4.63
N THR A 154 -22.70 -14.53 5.78
CA THR A 154 -23.87 -15.43 5.90
C THR A 154 -25.19 -14.68 5.96
N GLU A 155 -25.17 -13.46 6.48
CA GLU A 155 -26.35 -12.62 6.62
C GLU A 155 -26.70 -11.95 5.28
N PRO A 156 -27.98 -11.60 5.05
CA PRO A 156 -28.40 -10.82 3.90
C PRO A 156 -27.58 -9.53 3.76
N TYR A 157 -27.14 -9.26 2.54
CA TYR A 157 -26.25 -8.14 2.25
C TYR A 157 -27.03 -6.83 2.24
N VAL A 158 -26.67 -5.92 3.13
CA VAL A 158 -27.40 -4.68 3.39
C VAL A 158 -26.86 -3.53 2.56
N LEU A 159 -27.74 -2.82 1.86
CA LEU A 159 -27.41 -1.60 1.12
C LEU A 159 -28.44 -0.50 1.35
N THR A 160 -27.96 0.74 1.36
CA THR A 160 -28.79 1.95 1.34
C THR A 160 -28.48 2.73 0.08
N LEU A 161 -29.50 3.08 -0.70
CA LEU A 161 -29.38 3.82 -1.94
C LEU A 161 -30.14 5.15 -1.83
N GLY A 162 -29.54 6.24 -2.30
CA GLY A 162 -30.22 7.53 -2.44
C GLY A 162 -31.34 7.50 -3.50
N PRO A 163 -32.16 8.57 -3.61
CA PRO A 163 -33.18 8.72 -4.65
C PRO A 163 -32.64 8.44 -6.06
N HIS A 164 -33.27 7.53 -6.81
CA HIS A 164 -32.84 7.11 -8.15
C HIS A 164 -31.37 6.65 -8.25
N GLY A 165 -30.72 6.39 -7.12
CA GLY A 165 -29.35 5.94 -7.05
C GLY A 165 -29.22 4.47 -7.45
N PHE A 166 -28.03 4.10 -7.90
CA PHE A 166 -27.70 2.73 -8.24
C PHE A 166 -26.25 2.42 -7.88
N TYR A 167 -25.98 1.14 -7.68
CA TYR A 167 -24.63 0.60 -7.54
C TYR A 167 -24.43 -0.50 -8.58
N TRP A 168 -23.26 -0.47 -9.21
CA TRP A 168 -22.75 -1.60 -9.99
C TRP A 168 -21.50 -2.11 -9.28
N PHE A 169 -21.52 -3.35 -8.83
CA PHE A 169 -20.39 -3.98 -8.16
C PHE A 169 -19.78 -5.03 -9.07
N SER A 170 -18.45 -5.02 -9.23
CA SER A 170 -17.73 -6.24 -9.58
C SER A 170 -17.62 -7.11 -8.35
N LEU A 171 -18.11 -8.34 -8.43
CA LEU A 171 -17.94 -9.30 -7.35
C LEU A 171 -16.62 -10.01 -7.58
N LEU A 172 -15.58 -9.60 -6.86
CA LEU A 172 -14.29 -10.24 -6.91
C LEU A 172 -14.36 -11.50 -6.04
N SER A 173 -14.13 -12.65 -6.66
CA SER A 173 -13.75 -13.81 -5.88
C SER A 173 -12.46 -13.45 -5.17
N PRO A 174 -12.32 -13.72 -3.86
CA PRO A 174 -11.01 -13.59 -3.23
C PRO A 174 -10.07 -14.40 -4.11
N ARG A 175 -9.09 -13.71 -4.74
CA ARG A 175 -8.02 -14.38 -5.47
C ARG A 175 -7.55 -15.49 -4.56
N ALA A 176 -7.28 -16.67 -5.12
CA ALA A 176 -6.64 -17.76 -4.42
C ALA A 176 -5.23 -17.35 -3.97
N GLU A 177 -5.08 -16.37 -3.09
CA GLU A 177 -4.23 -16.49 -1.94
C GLU A 177 -4.80 -17.67 -1.17
N THR A 178 -4.31 -18.85 -1.54
CA THR A 178 -4.38 -20.11 -0.77
C THR A 178 -5.30 -19.97 0.43
N ALA A 179 -6.62 -20.08 0.17
CA ALA A 179 -7.56 -20.34 1.22
C ALA A 179 -7.10 -21.68 1.79
N VAL A 180 -6.34 -21.64 2.89
CA VAL A 180 -6.09 -22.82 3.69
C VAL A 180 -7.49 -23.36 3.97
N PRO A 181 -7.78 -24.61 3.57
CA PRO A 181 -9.11 -25.14 3.77
C PRO A 181 -9.50 -24.96 5.24
N LEU A 182 -10.70 -24.45 5.50
CA LEU A 182 -11.33 -24.38 6.83
C LEU A 182 -11.67 -25.80 7.37
N SER A 183 -10.86 -26.79 7.01
CA SER A 183 -11.01 -28.21 7.30
C SER A 183 -9.68 -28.86 7.70
N SER A 184 -8.89 -28.21 8.56
CA SER A 184 -8.04 -28.96 9.48
C SER A 184 -8.75 -28.96 10.83
N GLU A 185 -9.02 -30.16 11.38
CA GLU A 185 -9.33 -30.26 12.79
C GLU A 185 -8.16 -29.65 13.56
N LEU A 186 -8.45 -28.70 14.45
CA LEU A 186 -7.40 -28.11 15.26
C LEU A 186 -6.76 -29.20 16.12
N PRO A 187 -5.42 -29.17 16.28
CA PRO A 187 -4.74 -30.14 17.10
C PRO A 187 -5.21 -30.03 18.54
N THR A 188 -5.44 -31.17 19.18
CA THR A 188 -5.83 -31.25 20.60
C THR A 188 -4.59 -31.45 21.46
N ILE A 189 -4.45 -30.64 22.51
CA ILE A 189 -3.36 -30.74 23.49
C ILE A 189 -3.92 -31.02 24.89
N ALA A 190 -3.17 -31.78 25.69
CA ALA A 190 -3.50 -32.01 27.10
C ALA A 190 -2.94 -30.87 27.98
N LEU A 191 -3.78 -30.30 28.84
CA LEU A 191 -3.36 -29.26 29.79
C LEU A 191 -2.92 -29.91 31.12
N PRO A 192 -1.68 -29.69 31.60
CA PRO A 192 -1.27 -30.18 32.91
C PRO A 192 -1.94 -29.37 34.04
N PRO A 193 -1.94 -29.86 35.30
CA PRO A 193 -2.52 -29.14 36.44
C PRO A 193 -1.94 -27.74 36.67
N THR A 194 -0.71 -27.51 36.20
CA THR A 194 0.01 -26.23 36.21
C THR A 194 -0.45 -25.26 35.12
N GLY A 195 -1.49 -25.59 34.35
CA GLY A 195 -2.08 -24.73 33.33
C GLY A 195 -1.21 -24.57 32.08
N LEU A 196 -1.48 -23.50 31.31
CA LEU A 196 -0.80 -23.20 30.04
C LEU A 196 0.71 -23.02 30.24
N ALA A 197 1.09 -22.36 31.34
CA ALA A 197 2.46 -22.24 31.81
C ALA A 197 3.21 -23.58 31.79
N GLY A 198 2.68 -24.60 32.45
CA GLY A 198 3.29 -25.92 32.45
C GLY A 198 3.18 -26.65 31.12
N ALA A 199 2.12 -26.39 30.32
CA ALA A 199 2.01 -26.96 28.99
C ALA A 199 3.12 -26.49 28.05
N ILE A 200 3.49 -25.21 28.14
CA ILE A 200 4.61 -24.62 27.39
C ILE A 200 5.94 -25.17 27.90
N ASP A 201 6.07 -25.34 29.21
CA ASP A 201 7.30 -25.85 29.82
C ASP A 201 7.60 -27.30 29.41
N ASP A 202 6.55 -28.11 29.16
CA ASP A 202 6.62 -29.49 28.67
C ASP A 202 6.15 -29.63 27.20
N ALA A 203 6.30 -28.57 26.39
CA ALA A 203 5.68 -28.46 25.05
C ALA A 203 6.03 -29.58 24.07
N GLU A 204 7.22 -30.15 24.15
CA GLU A 204 7.64 -31.27 23.30
C GLU A 204 6.89 -32.56 23.65
N ARG A 205 6.78 -32.88 24.95
CA ARG A 205 6.05 -34.06 25.44
C ARG A 205 4.55 -33.95 25.21
N LEU A 206 4.00 -32.75 25.28
CA LEU A 206 2.56 -32.49 25.15
C LEU A 206 2.13 -32.16 23.72
N GLY A 207 3.04 -32.23 22.74
CA GLY A 207 2.72 -32.00 21.33
C GLY A 207 2.39 -30.56 20.97
N LEU A 208 2.64 -29.59 21.86
CA LEU A 208 2.43 -28.16 21.58
C LEU A 208 3.48 -27.59 20.62
N LEU A 209 4.73 -28.09 20.70
CA LEU A 209 5.83 -27.58 19.89
C LEU A 209 5.65 -27.82 18.38
N PRO A 210 5.21 -29.01 17.91
CA PRO A 210 4.83 -29.22 16.51
C PRO A 210 3.73 -28.27 16.04
N VAL A 211 2.71 -28.03 16.87
CA VAL A 211 1.59 -27.14 16.55
C VAL A 211 2.08 -25.70 16.37
N LEU A 212 2.89 -25.20 17.29
CA LEU A 212 3.50 -23.88 17.17
C LEU A 212 4.36 -23.78 15.91
N SER A 213 5.20 -24.78 15.64
CA SER A 213 6.05 -24.80 14.45
C SER A 213 5.23 -24.73 13.15
N GLU A 214 4.17 -25.52 13.03
CA GLU A 214 3.31 -25.52 11.84
C GLU A 214 2.59 -24.17 11.67
N GLN A 215 1.99 -23.66 12.73
CA GLN A 215 1.25 -22.39 12.70
C GLN A 215 2.18 -21.20 12.39
N MET A 216 3.39 -21.18 12.96
CA MET A 216 4.39 -20.16 12.65
C MET A 216 4.77 -20.19 11.17
N GLN A 217 5.04 -21.36 10.59
CA GLN A 217 5.42 -21.47 9.17
C GLN A 217 4.31 -21.02 8.22
N GLN A 218 3.05 -21.16 8.62
CA GLN A 218 1.88 -20.66 7.88
C GLN A 218 1.68 -19.15 8.06
N ALA A 219 2.09 -18.59 9.20
CA ALA A 219 1.90 -17.19 9.51
C ALA A 219 2.59 -16.25 8.52
N ARG A 220 1.97 -15.10 8.23
CA ARG A 220 2.52 -14.10 7.28
C ARG A 220 3.83 -13.49 7.78
N TRP A 221 3.98 -13.30 9.08
CA TRP A 221 5.14 -12.69 9.72
C TRP A 221 6.37 -13.60 9.81
N PHE A 222 6.24 -14.90 9.51
CA PHE A 222 7.37 -15.82 9.50
C PHE A 222 8.21 -15.66 8.24
N GLN A 223 9.46 -15.21 8.40
CA GLN A 223 10.33 -14.88 7.27
C GLN A 223 11.06 -16.10 6.69
N GLY A 224 11.07 -17.23 7.39
CA GLY A 224 11.77 -18.45 6.99
C GLY A 224 11.05 -19.34 5.98
N LYS A 225 9.99 -18.87 5.28
CA LYS A 225 9.14 -19.73 4.41
C LYS A 225 9.87 -20.45 3.28
N ALA A 226 10.93 -19.84 2.76
CA ALA A 226 11.77 -20.44 1.72
C ALA A 226 12.91 -21.30 2.28
N ARG A 227 13.10 -21.33 3.61
CA ARG A 227 14.23 -21.99 4.29
C ARG A 227 13.77 -23.32 4.87
N LYS A 228 14.70 -24.28 4.97
CA LYS A 228 14.42 -25.57 5.62
C LYS A 228 14.69 -25.47 7.11
N VAL A 229 13.63 -25.59 7.91
CA VAL A 229 13.72 -25.64 9.38
C VAL A 229 14.33 -26.98 9.79
N ARG A 230 15.41 -26.92 10.57
CA ARG A 230 16.10 -28.07 11.19
C ARG A 230 15.42 -28.49 12.49
N GLY A 231 15.00 -27.51 13.29
CA GLY A 231 14.39 -27.74 14.60
C GLY A 231 13.79 -26.46 15.17
N VAL A 232 12.89 -26.62 16.14
CA VAL A 232 12.25 -25.54 16.87
C VAL A 232 12.35 -25.86 18.35
N THR A 233 12.70 -24.88 19.18
CA THR A 233 12.74 -25.04 20.64
C THR A 233 12.16 -23.81 21.34
N ILE A 234 11.66 -23.97 22.56
CA ILE A 234 11.20 -22.84 23.38
C ILE A 234 12.38 -22.37 24.24
N SER A 235 12.85 -21.16 23.97
CA SER A 235 14.04 -20.60 24.62
C SER A 235 13.72 -19.94 25.95
N ASP A 236 12.55 -19.29 26.08
CA ASP A 236 12.08 -18.70 27.32
C ASP A 236 10.55 -18.51 27.31
N ARG A 237 9.98 -18.24 28.49
CA ARG A 237 8.58 -17.87 28.69
C ARG A 237 8.48 -16.80 29.76
N VAL A 238 7.66 -15.78 29.51
CA VAL A 238 7.36 -14.73 30.49
C VAL A 238 5.84 -14.62 30.69
N THR A 239 5.38 -14.80 31.93
CA THR A 239 3.96 -14.75 32.27
C THR A 239 3.48 -13.33 32.54
N LEU A 240 2.52 -12.88 31.75
CA LEU A 240 1.78 -11.64 31.96
C LEU A 240 0.48 -11.94 32.71
N THR A 241 0.31 -11.33 33.88
CA THR A 241 -0.97 -11.36 34.61
C THR A 241 -1.98 -10.43 33.93
N LEU A 242 -3.16 -10.94 33.61
CA LEU A 242 -4.24 -10.16 33.02
C LEU A 242 -5.09 -9.47 34.12
N ARG A 243 -6.01 -8.57 33.76
CA ARG A 243 -6.77 -7.74 34.72
C ARG A 243 -7.50 -8.58 35.78
N ASP A 244 -8.06 -9.72 35.39
CA ASP A 244 -8.50 -10.76 36.34
C ASP A 244 -7.31 -11.66 36.65
N ARG A 245 -6.87 -11.66 37.92
CA ARG A 245 -5.61 -12.28 38.38
C ARG A 245 -5.51 -13.80 38.13
N ASP A 246 -6.61 -14.44 37.75
CA ASP A 246 -6.69 -15.87 37.43
C ASP A 246 -6.40 -16.17 35.96
N GLU A 247 -6.39 -15.17 35.08
CA GLU A 247 -6.04 -15.32 33.67
C GLU A 247 -4.61 -14.82 33.38
N THR A 248 -3.93 -15.54 32.49
CA THR A 248 -2.53 -15.27 32.13
C THR A 248 -2.35 -15.32 30.62
N ALA A 249 -1.48 -14.45 30.12
CA ALA A 249 -0.91 -14.57 28.79
C ALA A 249 0.58 -14.91 28.93
N GLU A 250 1.04 -15.85 28.12
CA GLU A 250 2.41 -16.34 28.13
C GLU A 250 3.13 -15.78 26.91
N ILE A 251 4.10 -14.89 27.12
CA ILE A 251 4.99 -14.42 26.06
C ILE A 251 6.04 -15.51 25.86
N VAL A 252 5.85 -16.35 24.84
CA VAL A 252 6.73 -17.48 24.53
C VAL A 252 7.79 -17.05 23.52
N LEU A 253 9.06 -17.32 23.82
CA LEU A 253 10.16 -17.13 22.89
C LEU A 253 10.53 -18.47 22.26
N VAL A 254 10.47 -18.52 20.94
CA VAL A 254 10.66 -19.72 20.13
C VAL A 254 11.91 -19.54 19.27
N HIS A 255 12.91 -20.38 19.50
CA HIS A 255 14.14 -20.44 18.73
C HIS A 255 13.99 -21.40 17.55
N VAL A 256 14.27 -20.93 16.35
CA VAL A 256 14.14 -21.71 15.10
C VAL A 256 15.51 -21.88 14.46
N ASP A 257 15.98 -23.11 14.43
CA ASP A 257 17.21 -23.50 13.73
C ASP A 257 16.91 -23.84 12.27
N TYR A 258 17.71 -23.29 11.35
CA TYR A 258 17.66 -23.63 9.93
C TYR A 258 18.83 -24.53 9.53
N ILE A 259 18.72 -25.23 8.39
CA ILE A 259 19.81 -26.08 7.88
C ILE A 259 20.96 -25.25 7.31
N ASP A 260 20.62 -24.14 6.64
CA ASP A 260 21.50 -23.36 5.77
C ASP A 260 21.50 -21.85 6.10
N HIS A 261 20.97 -21.48 7.28
CA HIS A 261 20.87 -20.10 7.72
C HIS A 261 21.10 -19.98 9.23
N ASP A 262 21.55 -18.81 9.68
CA ASP A 262 21.56 -18.43 11.09
C ASP A 262 20.16 -18.56 11.71
N PRO A 263 20.06 -18.96 12.99
CA PRO A 263 18.79 -19.17 13.67
C PRO A 263 18.07 -17.84 13.93
N ASP A 264 16.73 -17.91 14.01
CA ASP A 264 15.86 -16.77 14.32
C ASP A 264 15.12 -17.02 15.64
N ASP A 265 14.96 -15.96 16.45
CA ASP A 265 14.13 -15.98 17.66
C ASP A 265 12.79 -15.28 17.41
N TYR A 266 11.68 -15.98 17.67
CA TYR A 266 10.33 -15.49 17.46
C TYR A 266 9.54 -15.33 18.78
N VAL A 267 8.62 -14.38 18.81
CA VAL A 267 7.69 -14.13 19.91
C VAL A 267 6.31 -14.64 19.54
N VAL A 268 5.80 -15.59 20.33
CA VAL A 268 4.46 -16.17 20.16
C VAL A 268 3.69 -16.00 21.47
N PRO A 269 2.89 -14.94 21.62
CA PRO A 269 2.04 -14.76 22.79
C PRO A 269 0.91 -15.79 22.79
N LEU A 270 0.76 -16.57 23.86
CA LEU A 270 -0.26 -17.60 24.00
C LEU A 270 -1.16 -17.33 25.19
N ALA A 271 -2.47 -17.55 25.03
CA ALA A 271 -3.43 -17.47 26.13
C ALA A 271 -4.49 -18.57 26.00
N LEU A 272 -5.13 -18.90 27.12
CA LEU A 272 -6.32 -19.74 27.13
C LEU A 272 -7.55 -18.84 27.08
N THR A 273 -8.48 -19.14 26.19
CA THR A 273 -9.78 -18.47 26.15
C THR A 273 -10.91 -19.48 25.99
N GLN A 274 -12.08 -19.12 26.51
CA GLN A 274 -13.35 -19.77 26.18
C GLN A 274 -14.07 -18.93 25.13
N GLY A 275 -14.87 -19.56 24.27
CA GLY A 275 -15.74 -18.85 23.32
C GLY A 275 -15.77 -19.46 21.92
N SER A 276 -16.84 -19.15 21.19
CA SER A 276 -17.10 -19.67 19.85
C SER A 276 -17.22 -18.58 18.78
N SER A 277 -16.81 -17.34 19.09
CA SER A 277 -16.83 -16.25 18.10
C SER A 277 -15.93 -16.60 16.93
N ASP A 278 -16.27 -16.13 15.73
CA ASP A 278 -15.47 -16.38 14.53
C ASP A 278 -14.04 -15.84 14.67
N VAL A 279 -13.85 -14.75 15.44
CA VAL A 279 -12.54 -14.19 15.76
C VAL A 279 -11.70 -15.19 16.56
N ILE A 280 -12.26 -15.76 17.63
CA ILE A 280 -11.59 -16.77 18.46
C ILE A 280 -11.31 -18.03 17.65
N ARG A 281 -12.25 -18.46 16.80
CA ARG A 281 -12.07 -19.64 15.93
C ARG A 281 -10.92 -19.46 14.95
N ARG A 282 -10.81 -18.28 14.34
CA ARG A 282 -9.71 -17.94 13.40
C ARG A 282 -8.36 -17.75 14.11
N ALA A 283 -8.38 -17.33 15.37
CA ALA A 283 -7.18 -17.13 16.18
C ALA A 283 -6.74 -18.38 16.97
N SER A 284 -7.52 -19.47 16.91
CA SER A 284 -7.25 -20.70 17.65
C SER A 284 -6.10 -21.47 17.03
N LEU A 285 -5.12 -21.82 17.86
CA LEU A 285 -3.96 -22.63 17.49
C LEU A 285 -4.18 -24.11 17.86
N ALA A 286 -4.88 -24.38 18.97
CA ALA A 286 -5.15 -25.73 19.45
C ALA A 286 -6.42 -25.76 20.32
N THR A 287 -7.05 -26.93 20.41
CA THR A 287 -8.10 -27.23 21.41
C THR A 287 -7.50 -27.93 22.62
N ILE A 288 -8.12 -27.77 23.79
CA ILE A 288 -7.72 -28.49 25.00
C ILE A 288 -8.54 -29.78 25.13
N ASP A 289 -7.87 -30.90 25.42
CA ASP A 289 -8.54 -32.19 25.61
C ASP A 289 -9.53 -32.15 26.78
N GLY A 290 -10.74 -32.63 26.55
CA GLY A 290 -11.80 -32.68 27.57
C GLY A 290 -12.34 -31.32 28.03
N GLU A 291 -11.95 -30.21 27.41
CA GLU A 291 -12.37 -28.86 27.83
C GLU A 291 -12.94 -28.02 26.68
N THR A 292 -13.72 -26.99 27.03
CA THR A 292 -14.25 -26.00 26.07
C THR A 292 -13.24 -24.88 25.76
N ARG A 293 -12.10 -24.84 26.47
CA ARG A 293 -11.03 -23.86 26.31
C ARG A 293 -10.16 -24.15 25.09
N ARG A 294 -9.57 -23.10 24.53
CA ARG A 294 -8.69 -23.15 23.34
C ARG A 294 -7.42 -22.36 23.61
N VAL A 295 -6.32 -22.79 23.00
CA VAL A 295 -5.10 -21.97 22.92
C VAL A 295 -5.24 -21.02 21.74
N VAL A 296 -5.07 -19.73 22.00
CA VAL A 296 -5.13 -18.68 20.98
C VAL A 296 -3.86 -17.84 21.02
N ASP A 297 -3.61 -17.10 19.93
CA ASP A 297 -2.66 -15.99 19.97
C ASP A 297 -3.19 -14.92 20.94
N ALA A 298 -2.43 -14.66 22.01
CA ALA A 298 -2.86 -13.76 23.08
C ALA A 298 -3.06 -12.32 22.61
N LEU A 299 -2.43 -11.89 21.51
CA LEU A 299 -2.65 -10.56 20.93
C LEU A 299 -4.03 -10.41 20.27
N THR A 300 -4.86 -11.46 20.25
CA THR A 300 -6.27 -11.32 19.85
C THR A 300 -7.19 -10.95 21.01
N LEU A 301 -6.67 -10.95 22.24
CA LEU A 301 -7.45 -10.69 23.45
C LEU A 301 -7.18 -9.26 23.97
N PRO A 302 -8.22 -8.42 24.13
CA PRO A 302 -8.08 -7.06 24.69
C PRO A 302 -7.43 -7.01 26.09
N ALA A 303 -7.61 -8.06 26.90
CA ALA A 303 -6.98 -8.18 28.20
C ALA A 303 -5.43 -8.19 28.10
N THR A 304 -4.88 -8.86 27.09
CA THR A 304 -3.44 -8.88 26.80
C THR A 304 -2.95 -7.50 26.38
N HIS A 305 -3.70 -6.77 25.55
CA HIS A 305 -3.34 -5.40 25.16
C HIS A 305 -3.19 -4.51 26.38
N THR A 306 -4.11 -4.63 27.33
CA THR A 306 -4.09 -3.85 28.56
C THR A 306 -2.87 -4.18 29.42
N ALA A 307 -2.54 -5.47 29.55
CA ALA A 307 -1.36 -5.92 30.28
C ALA A 307 -0.05 -5.39 29.66
N LEU A 308 0.07 -5.42 28.33
CA LEU A 308 1.23 -4.87 27.61
C LEU A 308 1.37 -3.36 27.82
N LEU A 309 0.28 -2.61 27.74
CA LEU A 309 0.30 -1.16 27.98
C LEU A 309 0.70 -0.84 29.44
N ASP A 310 0.17 -1.61 30.40
CA ASP A 310 0.51 -1.47 31.82
C ASP A 310 2.00 -1.74 32.10
N VAL A 311 2.62 -2.70 31.41
CA VAL A 311 4.08 -2.94 31.49
C VAL A 311 4.84 -1.66 31.17
N ILE A 312 4.47 -0.96 30.10
CA ILE A 312 5.11 0.29 29.66
C ILE A 312 4.80 1.43 30.62
N VAL A 313 3.52 1.70 30.89
CA VAL A 313 3.05 2.84 31.70
C VAL A 313 3.65 2.79 33.11
N ASN A 314 3.68 1.61 33.72
CA ASN A 314 4.16 1.41 35.09
C ASN A 314 5.63 0.97 35.17
N ARG A 315 6.36 0.93 34.03
CA ARG A 315 7.77 0.52 33.95
C ARG A 315 8.03 -0.83 34.63
N ARG A 316 7.10 -1.78 34.45
CA ARG A 316 7.17 -3.07 35.13
C ARG A 316 8.36 -3.88 34.62
N ARG A 317 8.89 -4.71 35.52
CA ARG A 317 9.91 -5.72 35.22
C ARG A 317 9.34 -7.08 35.57
N ILE A 318 9.23 -7.95 34.58
CA ILE A 318 8.61 -9.27 34.71
C ILE A 318 9.66 -10.32 34.36
N ARG A 319 10.04 -11.14 35.33
CA ARG A 319 11.06 -12.17 35.15
C ARG A 319 10.47 -13.37 34.43
N GLY A 320 11.14 -13.80 33.37
CA GLY A 320 11.01 -15.14 32.78
C GLY A 320 11.98 -16.11 33.42
N ARG A 321 12.23 -17.23 32.73
CA ARG A 321 13.18 -18.26 33.17
C ARG A 321 14.62 -17.88 32.87
N ARG A 322 14.86 -17.25 31.71
CA ARG A 322 16.21 -16.85 31.26
C ARG A 322 16.39 -15.34 31.29
N GLY A 323 15.38 -14.59 30.86
CA GLY A 323 15.42 -13.13 30.78
C GLY A 323 14.32 -12.45 31.58
N GLU A 324 14.18 -11.15 31.34
CA GLU A 324 13.08 -10.35 31.87
C GLU A 324 12.50 -9.45 30.78
N LEU A 325 11.18 -9.21 30.87
CA LEU A 325 10.51 -8.13 30.14
C LEU A 325 10.61 -6.85 30.95
N ILE A 326 10.95 -5.75 30.29
CA ILE A 326 11.11 -4.43 30.90
C ILE A 326 10.30 -3.42 30.11
N GLY A 327 9.40 -2.71 30.80
CA GLY A 327 8.70 -1.56 30.24
C GLY A 327 9.56 -0.29 30.29
N ILE A 328 9.72 0.36 29.14
CA ILE A 328 10.44 1.62 28.96
C ILE A 328 9.42 2.71 28.67
N ARG A 329 9.49 3.82 29.41
CA ARG A 329 8.59 4.97 29.26
C ARG A 329 9.38 6.24 29.01
N THR A 330 9.12 6.89 27.88
CA THR A 330 9.73 8.18 27.50
C THR A 330 8.96 9.35 28.14
N PRO A 331 9.49 10.59 28.11
CA PRO A 331 8.74 11.77 28.54
C PRO A 331 7.45 12.02 27.73
N VAL A 332 7.42 11.62 26.46
CA VAL A 332 6.28 11.78 25.54
C VAL A 332 5.02 11.10 26.09
N MET A 333 5.15 9.96 26.77
CA MET A 333 4.01 9.27 27.40
C MET A 333 3.16 10.22 28.25
N ARG A 334 3.80 11.08 29.06
CA ARG A 334 3.07 12.00 29.94
C ARG A 334 2.31 13.05 29.14
N VAL A 335 2.89 13.52 28.03
CA VAL A 335 2.28 14.52 27.15
C VAL A 335 1.04 13.93 26.50
N LEU A 336 1.16 12.75 25.89
CA LEU A 336 0.03 12.08 25.21
C LEU A 336 -1.10 11.71 26.18
N LEU A 337 -0.78 11.19 27.38
CA LEU A 337 -1.80 10.90 28.39
C LEU A 337 -2.49 12.15 28.94
N HIS A 338 -1.81 13.31 28.94
CA HIS A 338 -2.43 14.57 29.32
C HIS A 338 -3.34 15.11 28.19
N GLU A 339 -2.93 14.93 26.93
CA GLU A 339 -3.69 15.37 25.75
C GLU A 339 -4.95 14.53 25.53
N HIS A 340 -4.88 13.20 25.71
CA HIS A 340 -5.94 12.27 25.32
C HIS A 340 -6.55 11.46 26.48
N GLY A 341 -5.92 11.44 27.65
CA GLY A 341 -6.31 10.56 28.75
C GLY A 341 -5.71 9.14 28.64
N MET A 342 -6.05 8.27 29.60
CA MET A 342 -5.67 6.85 29.55
C MET A 342 -6.71 6.10 28.73
N PRO A 343 -6.32 5.38 27.66
CA PRO A 343 -7.27 4.65 26.82
C PRO A 343 -7.94 3.51 27.60
N GLU A 344 -9.23 3.32 27.37
CA GLU A 344 -10.05 2.28 27.97
C GLU A 344 -10.21 1.08 27.02
N GLU A 345 -10.26 1.34 25.71
CA GLU A 345 -10.43 0.35 24.66
C GLU A 345 -9.15 0.11 23.83
N SER A 346 -9.10 -1.06 23.19
CA SER A 346 -8.02 -1.39 22.26
C SER A 346 -8.52 -2.29 21.14
N ARG A 347 -7.87 -2.19 19.98
CA ARG A 347 -8.19 -2.99 18.80
C ARG A 347 -6.93 -3.50 18.13
N LEU A 348 -6.99 -4.73 17.64
CA LEU A 348 -5.92 -5.29 16.82
C LEU A 348 -6.05 -4.74 15.39
N PHE A 349 -4.97 -4.20 14.83
CA PHE A 349 -4.89 -3.89 13.41
C PHE A 349 -4.59 -5.17 12.63
N ILE A 350 -5.48 -5.54 11.70
CA ILE A 350 -5.31 -6.68 10.81
C ILE A 350 -4.87 -6.12 9.46
N GLY A 351 -3.60 -6.33 9.07
CA GLY A 351 -3.02 -5.77 7.83
C GLY A 351 -1.81 -6.54 7.30
N GLU A 352 -1.27 -6.15 6.14
CA GLU A 352 -0.09 -6.72 5.48
C GLU A 352 1.23 -6.21 6.10
N GLN A 353 1.47 -6.48 7.39
CA GLN A 353 2.73 -6.10 8.04
C GLN A 353 3.47 -7.32 8.58
N SER A 354 4.80 -7.22 8.65
CA SER A 354 5.70 -8.19 9.30
C SER A 354 5.48 -8.27 10.82
N ASN A 355 4.81 -7.28 11.39
CA ASN A 355 4.54 -7.12 12.82
C ASN A 355 3.05 -7.07 13.11
N THR A 356 2.71 -7.24 14.40
CA THR A 356 1.33 -7.15 14.87
C THR A 356 1.14 -5.82 15.61
N SER A 357 0.18 -5.01 15.15
CA SER A 357 -0.04 -3.66 15.69
C SER A 357 -1.36 -3.59 16.46
N ILE A 358 -1.34 -2.97 17.64
CA ILE A 358 -2.50 -2.77 18.52
C ILE A 358 -2.76 -1.27 18.63
N GLY A 359 -3.96 -0.82 18.29
CA GLY A 359 -4.41 0.55 18.53
C GLY A 359 -5.07 0.66 19.89
N TYR A 360 -4.70 1.68 20.66
CA TYR A 360 -5.38 2.08 21.90
C TYR A 360 -6.12 3.38 21.63
N GLU A 361 -7.38 3.23 21.24
CA GLU A 361 -8.25 4.32 20.77
C GLU A 361 -7.52 5.21 19.74
N GLU A 362 -7.60 6.52 19.91
CA GLU A 362 -6.88 7.52 19.11
C GLU A 362 -5.65 8.07 19.83
N THR A 363 -5.12 7.35 20.83
CA THR A 363 -3.98 7.81 21.64
C THR A 363 -2.68 7.14 21.23
N PHE A 364 -2.66 5.80 21.14
CA PHE A 364 -1.43 5.06 20.89
C PHE A 364 -1.58 3.95 19.85
N VAL A 365 -0.45 3.61 19.23
CA VAL A 365 -0.24 2.36 18.49
C VAL A 365 0.93 1.61 19.12
N LEU A 366 0.71 0.37 19.53
CA LEU A 366 1.77 -0.54 19.97
C LEU A 366 2.08 -1.53 18.86
N LYS A 367 3.30 -1.45 18.35
CA LYS A 367 3.84 -2.38 17.37
C LYS A 367 4.59 -3.49 18.09
N VAL A 368 4.12 -4.73 17.96
CA VAL A 368 4.71 -5.92 18.59
C VAL A 368 5.52 -6.70 17.55
N TYR A 369 6.82 -6.83 17.79
CA TYR A 369 7.74 -7.55 16.91
C TYR A 369 7.58 -9.06 17.08
N ARG A 370 7.37 -9.74 15.95
CA ARG A 370 7.26 -11.21 15.92
C ARG A 370 8.61 -11.90 15.86
N ARG A 371 9.62 -11.27 15.25
CA ARG A 371 11.02 -11.71 15.28
C ARG A 371 11.82 -10.76 16.16
N LEU A 372 12.58 -11.30 17.11
CA LEU A 372 13.50 -10.53 17.94
C LEU A 372 14.90 -10.56 17.35
N GLU A 373 15.54 -9.40 17.36
CA GLU A 373 16.94 -9.25 16.96
C GLU A 373 17.75 -8.72 18.15
N ASP A 374 19.04 -9.02 18.16
CA ASP A 374 19.95 -8.51 19.19
C ASP A 374 20.18 -7.01 19.03
N GLY A 375 19.79 -6.23 20.04
CA GLY A 375 19.91 -4.78 20.08
C GLY A 375 18.57 -4.03 20.10
N GLU A 376 18.67 -2.70 20.17
CA GLU A 376 17.53 -1.79 20.06
C GLU A 376 16.98 -1.80 18.62
N SER A 377 15.67 -1.87 18.42
CA SER A 377 15.08 -1.75 17.08
C SER A 377 15.32 -0.35 16.50
N LEU A 378 15.43 -0.25 15.17
CA LEU A 378 15.61 1.05 14.51
C LEU A 378 14.38 1.96 14.69
N ASP A 379 13.17 1.39 14.72
CA ASP A 379 11.94 2.14 14.95
C ASP A 379 11.96 2.84 16.32
N LEU A 380 12.50 2.17 17.35
CA LEU A 380 12.69 2.75 18.68
C LEU A 380 13.81 3.79 18.69
N GLU A 381 14.97 3.47 18.14
CA GLU A 381 16.15 4.33 18.15
C GLU A 381 15.92 5.63 17.36
N ILE A 382 15.44 5.51 16.12
CA ILE A 382 15.14 6.64 15.23
C ILE A 382 13.92 7.41 15.75
N GLY A 383 12.85 6.71 16.13
CA GLY A 383 11.65 7.35 16.66
C GLY A 383 11.92 8.17 17.93
N ARG A 384 12.74 7.66 18.86
CA ARG A 384 13.18 8.42 20.04
C ARG A 384 14.00 9.65 19.64
N PHE A 385 14.97 9.48 18.75
CA PHE A 385 15.82 10.58 18.28
C PHE A 385 15.02 11.72 17.63
N LEU A 386 14.01 11.38 16.81
CA LEU A 386 13.10 12.35 16.19
C LEU A 386 12.17 13.01 17.20
N SER A 387 11.64 12.23 18.16
CA SER A 387 10.78 12.73 19.24
C SER A 387 11.51 13.75 20.12
N GLU A 388 12.78 13.50 20.47
CA GLU A 388 13.61 14.42 21.26
C GLU A 388 13.88 15.75 20.55
N ARG A 389 13.79 15.76 19.21
CA ARG A 389 13.94 16.96 18.37
C ARG A 389 12.62 17.62 18.01
N ASN A 390 11.50 17.08 18.51
CA ASN A 390 10.15 17.52 18.15
C ASN A 390 9.94 17.55 16.63
N PHE A 391 10.49 16.56 15.91
CA PHE A 391 10.23 16.45 14.48
C PHE A 391 8.73 16.15 14.25
N PRO A 392 7.98 17.02 13.58
CA PRO A 392 6.50 16.96 13.62
C PRO A 392 5.90 15.95 12.62
N TYR A 393 6.72 15.39 11.73
CA TYR A 393 6.27 14.52 10.63
C TYR A 393 6.63 13.05 10.85
N ALA A 394 6.76 12.63 12.11
CA ALA A 394 6.90 11.24 12.52
C ALA A 394 6.14 11.01 13.84
N PRO A 395 5.57 9.81 14.09
CA PRO A 395 4.91 9.51 15.35
C PRO A 395 5.85 9.64 16.54
N ARG A 396 5.41 10.33 17.59
CA ARG A 396 6.22 10.46 18.81
C ARG A 396 6.27 9.11 19.55
N VAL A 397 7.46 8.70 20.01
CA VAL A 397 7.64 7.43 20.75
C VAL A 397 7.32 7.63 22.23
N ALA A 398 6.26 7.00 22.71
CA ALA A 398 5.81 7.04 24.11
C ALA A 398 6.52 6.01 25.00
N GLY A 399 6.93 4.88 24.44
CA GLY A 399 7.57 3.82 25.21
C GLY A 399 7.91 2.59 24.38
N ALA A 400 8.39 1.55 25.07
CA ALA A 400 8.74 0.27 24.48
C ALA A 400 8.69 -0.85 25.52
N ILE A 401 8.69 -2.09 25.05
CA ILE A 401 8.95 -3.28 25.86
C ILE A 401 10.23 -3.92 25.31
N GLU A 402 11.18 -4.19 26.19
CA GLU A 402 12.39 -4.95 25.86
C GLU A 402 12.39 -6.30 26.57
N TYR A 403 12.91 -7.32 25.90
CA TYR A 403 13.30 -8.57 26.50
C TYR A 403 14.83 -8.59 26.71
N ARG A 404 15.29 -8.99 27.90
CA ARG A 404 16.72 -9.02 28.24
C ARG A 404 17.15 -10.39 28.77
N PRO A 405 17.65 -11.31 27.92
CA PRO A 405 18.03 -12.68 28.34
C PRO A 405 19.31 -12.74 29.19
N ASN A 406 20.16 -11.70 29.16
CA ASN A 406 21.39 -11.59 29.96
C ASN A 406 21.79 -10.11 30.10
N GLY A 407 20.82 -9.22 30.29
CA GLY A 407 21.04 -7.77 30.33
C GLY A 407 21.19 -7.08 28.96
N ALA A 408 21.48 -7.81 27.88
CA ALA A 408 21.45 -7.28 26.52
C ALA A 408 20.01 -7.01 26.05
N PRO A 409 19.69 -5.83 25.47
CA PRO A 409 18.34 -5.48 25.06
C PRO A 409 17.97 -6.12 23.72
N ARG A 410 16.74 -6.63 23.65
CA ARG A 410 16.03 -6.96 22.40
C ARG A 410 14.67 -6.27 22.45
N THR A 411 14.39 -5.40 21.50
CA THR A 411 13.09 -4.69 21.49
C THR A 411 11.97 -5.65 21.09
N LEU A 412 10.99 -5.84 21.98
CA LEU A 412 9.80 -6.67 21.75
C LEU A 412 8.63 -5.86 21.23
N ALA A 413 8.43 -4.64 21.72
CA ALA A 413 7.39 -3.75 21.22
C ALA A 413 7.77 -2.28 21.33
N VAL A 414 7.19 -1.44 20.46
CA VAL A 414 7.34 0.02 20.48
C VAL A 414 5.95 0.65 20.53
N LEU A 415 5.75 1.55 21.48
CA LEU A 415 4.51 2.32 21.66
C LEU A 415 4.73 3.73 21.10
N GLN A 416 3.96 4.06 20.07
CA GLN A 416 3.98 5.34 19.37
C GLN A 416 2.64 6.06 19.53
N GLU A 417 2.65 7.36 19.31
CA GLU A 417 1.46 8.17 19.11
C GLU A 417 0.59 7.62 17.97
N PHE A 418 -0.72 7.58 18.18
CA PHE A 418 -1.67 7.32 17.10
C PHE A 418 -1.83 8.57 16.23
N ILE A 419 -1.74 8.40 14.91
CA ILE A 419 -1.90 9.50 13.95
C ILE A 419 -3.26 9.37 13.27
N PRO A 420 -4.25 10.25 13.55
CA PRO A 420 -5.47 10.32 12.77
C PRO A 420 -5.15 10.61 11.31
N ASN A 421 -5.64 9.77 10.40
CA ASN A 421 -5.30 9.83 8.98
C ASN A 421 -6.45 9.35 8.10
N GLU A 422 -6.42 9.75 6.82
CA GLU A 422 -7.40 9.39 5.78
C GLU A 422 -6.94 8.16 4.96
N GLY A 423 -5.77 7.60 5.28
CA GLY A 423 -5.15 6.50 4.55
C GLY A 423 -3.63 6.70 4.37
N ASP A 424 -3.02 5.79 3.62
CA ASP A 424 -1.62 5.87 3.22
C ASP A 424 -1.44 6.64 1.90
N ALA A 425 -0.20 7.09 1.62
CA ALA A 425 0.11 7.80 0.40
C ALA A 425 0.11 6.88 -0.83
N TRP A 426 0.11 5.56 -0.64
CA TRP A 426 0.02 4.59 -1.72
C TRP A 426 -1.38 4.56 -2.33
N GLY A 427 -2.42 4.44 -1.51
CA GLY A 427 -3.82 4.55 -1.92
C GLY A 427 -4.10 5.86 -2.64
N LEU A 428 -3.65 6.98 -2.07
CA LEU A 428 -3.80 8.30 -2.70
C LEU A 428 -3.12 8.42 -4.07
N ALA A 429 -1.96 7.77 -4.24
CA ALA A 429 -1.27 7.75 -5.52
C ALA A 429 -2.02 6.88 -6.53
N LEU A 430 -2.55 5.72 -6.13
CA LEU A 430 -3.36 4.86 -6.99
C LEU A 430 -4.64 5.56 -7.46
N ASP A 431 -5.34 6.24 -6.55
CA ASP A 431 -6.54 7.00 -6.89
C ASP A 431 -6.22 8.12 -7.88
N ALA A 432 -5.14 8.87 -7.64
CA ALA A 432 -4.73 9.93 -8.54
C ALA A 432 -4.31 9.43 -9.93
N VAL A 433 -3.62 8.27 -10.01
CA VAL A 433 -3.27 7.62 -11.28
C VAL A 433 -4.55 7.19 -12.02
N ALA A 434 -5.52 6.61 -11.31
CA ALA A 434 -6.79 6.18 -11.89
C ALA A 434 -7.58 7.38 -12.45
N GLU A 435 -7.74 8.44 -11.66
CA GLU A 435 -8.41 9.68 -12.08
C GLU A 435 -7.72 10.34 -13.27
N ALA A 436 -6.39 10.44 -13.24
CA ALA A 436 -5.61 10.99 -14.34
C ALA A 436 -5.76 10.15 -15.62
N TYR A 437 -5.76 8.82 -15.50
CA TYR A 437 -5.94 7.92 -16.64
C TYR A 437 -7.34 8.05 -17.23
N GLU A 438 -8.38 8.13 -16.39
CA GLU A 438 -9.75 8.32 -16.84
C GLU A 438 -9.93 9.62 -17.61
N ARG A 439 -9.34 10.73 -17.15
CA ARG A 439 -9.32 12.02 -17.87
C ARG A 439 -8.55 11.95 -19.19
N ALA A 440 -7.43 11.23 -19.23
CA ALA A 440 -6.63 11.07 -20.45
C ALA A 440 -7.34 10.18 -21.49
N ALA A 441 -7.96 9.07 -21.07
CA ALA A 441 -8.63 8.10 -21.95
C ALA A 441 -9.88 8.65 -22.65
N THR A 442 -10.39 9.77 -22.15
CA THR A 442 -11.62 10.43 -22.57
C THR A 442 -11.34 11.77 -23.26
N GLY A 443 -10.12 12.31 -23.19
CA GLY A 443 -9.69 13.47 -23.97
C GLY A 443 -9.52 13.13 -25.46
N THR A 444 -9.48 14.16 -26.30
CA THR A 444 -9.10 14.08 -27.73
C THR A 444 -7.59 14.18 -27.93
N ALA A 445 -6.80 14.18 -26.84
CA ALA A 445 -5.35 14.22 -26.89
C ALA A 445 -4.84 13.03 -27.73
N GLY A 446 -3.99 13.33 -28.71
CA GLY A 446 -3.35 12.33 -29.56
C GLY A 446 -2.53 11.34 -28.74
N PRO A 447 -2.00 10.28 -29.38
CA PRO A 447 -1.18 9.29 -28.68
C PRO A 447 -0.04 9.98 -27.92
N LEU A 448 0.03 9.73 -26.62
CA LEU A 448 1.10 10.24 -25.76
C LEU A 448 2.43 9.69 -26.29
N ALA A 449 3.33 10.59 -26.70
CA ALA A 449 4.71 10.20 -26.96
C ALA A 449 5.33 9.75 -25.62
N SER A 450 6.00 8.61 -25.66
CA SER A 450 6.69 8.02 -24.52
C SER A 450 8.19 8.25 -24.73
N GLU A 451 8.78 9.08 -23.88
CA GLU A 451 10.23 9.16 -23.74
C GLU A 451 10.61 8.50 -22.42
N ALA A 452 11.65 7.67 -22.44
CA ALA A 452 12.09 7.01 -21.22
C ALA A 452 12.58 8.01 -20.18
N VAL A 453 12.01 7.88 -18.98
CA VAL A 453 12.32 8.72 -17.84
C VAL A 453 13.64 8.25 -17.21
N THR A 454 14.74 8.81 -17.71
CA THR A 454 16.09 8.58 -17.15
C THR A 454 16.33 9.46 -15.92
N THR A 455 17.26 9.05 -15.03
CA THR A 455 17.65 9.87 -13.87
C THR A 455 18.16 11.25 -14.26
N ALA A 456 18.92 11.35 -15.36
CA ALA A 456 19.39 12.63 -15.88
C ALA A 456 18.23 13.53 -16.30
N ALA A 457 17.23 12.98 -17.01
CA ALA A 457 16.05 13.74 -17.42
C ALA A 457 15.24 14.25 -16.22
N LEU A 458 15.05 13.42 -15.18
CA LEU A 458 14.39 13.84 -13.94
C LEU A 458 15.14 14.98 -13.24
N LEU A 459 16.47 14.90 -13.15
CA LEU A 459 17.28 15.95 -12.53
C LEU A 459 17.23 17.25 -13.35
N ASP A 460 17.31 17.16 -14.67
CA ASP A 460 17.21 18.33 -15.54
C ASP A 460 15.86 19.02 -15.38
N SER A 461 14.76 18.24 -15.38
CA SER A 461 13.41 18.77 -15.14
C SER A 461 13.24 19.32 -13.73
N ALA A 462 13.85 18.71 -12.70
CA ALA A 462 13.77 19.18 -11.32
C ALA A 462 14.53 20.49 -11.08
N THR A 463 15.47 20.84 -11.96
CA THR A 463 16.17 22.15 -11.92
C THR A 463 15.49 23.22 -12.79
N ALA A 464 14.44 22.87 -13.54
CA ALA A 464 13.70 23.83 -14.33
C ALA A 464 12.80 24.72 -13.45
N ILE A 465 12.52 25.93 -13.92
CA ILE A 465 11.67 26.90 -13.18
C ILE A 465 10.24 26.36 -13.03
N GLU A 466 9.70 25.73 -14.07
CA GLU A 466 8.33 25.19 -14.06
C GLU A 466 8.21 23.98 -14.98
N LEU A 467 7.41 22.98 -14.53
CA LEU A 467 7.00 21.84 -15.37
C LEU A 467 6.07 22.30 -16.49
N PRO A 468 6.07 21.67 -17.68
CA PRO A 468 5.12 21.97 -18.75
C PRO A 468 3.66 21.90 -18.27
N GLN A 469 2.80 22.79 -18.77
CA GLN A 469 1.40 22.89 -18.34
C GLN A 469 0.65 21.55 -18.46
N GLU A 470 0.86 20.83 -19.57
CA GLU A 470 0.23 19.53 -19.80
C GLU A 470 0.62 18.48 -18.74
N ASP A 471 1.86 18.50 -18.26
CA ASP A 471 2.34 17.55 -17.24
C ASP A 471 1.76 17.91 -15.85
N ARG A 472 1.60 19.21 -15.58
CA ARG A 472 0.91 19.69 -14.36
C ARG A 472 -0.56 19.31 -14.35
N GLU A 473 -1.26 19.48 -15.46
CA GLU A 473 -2.68 19.10 -15.60
C GLU A 473 -2.88 17.58 -15.47
N LEU A 474 -1.97 16.80 -16.08
CA LEU A 474 -1.96 15.35 -16.00
C LEU A 474 -1.80 14.87 -14.55
N ALA A 475 -0.80 15.36 -13.83
CA ALA A 475 -0.54 14.99 -12.44
C ALA A 475 -1.62 15.52 -11.49
N GLY A 476 -2.20 16.68 -11.78
CA GLY A 476 -3.27 17.28 -10.98
C GLY A 476 -2.85 17.49 -9.52
N THR A 477 -3.71 17.09 -8.58
CA THR A 477 -3.45 17.22 -7.14
C THR A 477 -2.29 16.34 -6.65
N ALA A 478 -1.92 15.30 -7.39
CA ALA A 478 -0.78 14.46 -7.04
C ALA A 478 0.55 15.23 -7.10
N LEU A 479 0.66 16.26 -7.95
CA LEU A 479 1.88 17.05 -8.06
C LEU A 479 2.18 17.81 -6.76
N GLU A 480 1.19 18.51 -6.21
CA GLU A 480 1.36 19.28 -4.97
C GLU A 480 1.58 18.36 -3.77
N ARG A 481 0.92 17.20 -3.74
CA ARG A 481 1.19 16.14 -2.76
C ARG A 481 2.62 15.61 -2.87
N ALA A 482 3.11 15.36 -4.08
CA ALA A 482 4.48 14.89 -4.31
C ALA A 482 5.53 15.93 -3.89
N LYS A 483 5.32 17.22 -4.19
CA LYS A 483 6.16 18.31 -3.69
C LYS A 483 6.18 18.33 -2.16
N MET A 484 5.01 18.34 -1.52
CA MET A 484 4.91 18.30 -0.06
C MET A 484 5.68 17.12 0.54
N LEU A 485 5.52 15.93 -0.01
CA LEU A 485 6.28 14.77 0.46
C LEU A 485 7.79 14.91 0.22
N GLY A 486 8.21 15.54 -0.88
CA GLY A 486 9.60 15.90 -1.16
C GLY A 486 10.19 16.81 -0.08
N GLN A 487 9.44 17.84 0.32
CA GLN A 487 9.79 18.72 1.44
C GLN A 487 9.96 17.94 2.75
N ARG A 488 8.97 17.13 3.12
CA ARG A 488 8.98 16.35 4.38
C ARG A 488 10.13 15.35 4.42
N THR A 489 10.46 14.76 3.27
CA THR A 489 11.60 13.84 3.14
C THR A 489 12.93 14.57 3.35
N ALA A 490 13.10 15.78 2.81
CA ALA A 490 14.29 16.59 3.04
C ALA A 490 14.42 17.02 4.51
N GLU A 491 13.32 17.47 5.13
CA GLU A 491 13.27 17.83 6.54
C GLU A 491 13.61 16.64 7.45
N LEU A 492 13.12 15.44 7.14
CA LEU A 492 13.51 14.21 7.83
C LEU A 492 15.03 13.98 7.74
N HIS A 493 15.61 14.03 6.54
CA HIS A 493 17.05 13.80 6.36
C HIS A 493 17.91 14.85 7.07
N MET A 494 17.49 16.12 7.05
CA MET A 494 18.16 17.17 7.81
C MET A 494 18.07 16.91 9.33
N ALA A 495 16.92 16.46 9.83
CA ALA A 495 16.78 16.09 11.24
C ALA A 495 17.71 14.93 11.61
N LEU A 496 17.72 13.85 10.82
CA LEU A 496 18.57 12.67 11.04
C LEU A 496 20.07 12.97 10.93
N GLY A 497 20.45 13.94 10.10
CA GLY A 497 21.83 14.41 9.94
C GLY A 497 22.24 15.57 10.87
N SER A 498 21.37 16.01 11.78
CA SER A 498 21.59 17.23 12.57
C SER A 498 22.57 17.09 13.74
N ASP A 499 22.81 15.87 14.24
CA ASP A 499 23.61 15.64 15.45
C ASP A 499 25.01 15.13 15.13
N THR A 500 26.01 16.01 15.21
CA THR A 500 27.41 15.63 14.97
C THR A 500 28.10 14.97 16.16
N ARG A 501 27.44 14.90 17.33
CA ARG A 501 28.03 14.36 18.57
C ARG A 501 27.54 12.95 18.90
N ASN A 502 26.31 12.63 18.51
CA ASN A 502 25.77 11.29 18.69
C ASN A 502 26.33 10.35 17.62
N GLU A 503 27.23 9.42 17.99
CA GLU A 503 27.88 8.49 17.07
C GLU A 503 26.88 7.73 16.17
N ALA A 504 25.69 7.37 16.67
CA ALA A 504 24.69 6.66 15.89
C ALA A 504 24.11 7.51 14.74
N PHE A 505 24.06 8.84 14.89
CA PHE A 505 23.43 9.78 13.94
C PHE A 505 24.41 10.74 13.25
N ALA A 506 25.63 10.88 13.78
CA ALA A 506 26.67 11.74 13.25
C ALA A 506 26.92 11.43 11.76
N PRO A 507 26.75 12.41 10.86
CA PRO A 507 27.02 12.22 9.44
C PRO A 507 28.46 11.77 9.20
N GLU A 508 28.64 10.79 8.32
CA GLU A 508 29.95 10.24 7.96
C GLU A 508 30.28 10.56 6.49
N PRO A 509 31.49 11.04 6.18
CA PRO A 509 31.86 11.29 4.79
C PRO A 509 31.95 9.98 3.98
N PHE A 510 31.86 10.11 2.66
CA PHE A 510 32.20 9.03 1.75
C PHE A 510 33.70 8.73 1.79
N THR A 511 34.03 7.45 1.96
CA THR A 511 35.40 6.94 1.82
C THR A 511 35.50 6.08 0.55
N MET A 512 36.68 6.04 -0.05
CA MET A 512 36.92 5.15 -1.21
C MET A 512 36.68 3.67 -0.87
N PHE A 513 36.92 3.28 0.39
CA PHE A 513 36.62 1.92 0.86
C PHE A 513 35.10 1.65 0.86
N TYR A 514 34.30 2.57 1.43
CA TYR A 514 32.85 2.45 1.40
C TYR A 514 32.30 2.43 -0.03
N GLN A 515 32.78 3.33 -0.90
CA GLN A 515 32.38 3.36 -2.32
C GLN A 515 32.64 2.02 -3.02
N ARG A 516 33.82 1.42 -2.81
CA ARG A 516 34.15 0.09 -3.34
C ARG A 516 33.24 -1.00 -2.76
N SER A 517 32.98 -0.97 -1.45
CA SER A 517 32.06 -1.92 -0.80
C SER A 517 30.64 -1.83 -1.37
N LEU A 518 30.15 -0.60 -1.59
CA LEU A 518 28.83 -0.34 -2.18
C LEU A 518 28.74 -0.88 -3.61
N TYR A 519 29.73 -0.57 -4.45
CA TYR A 519 29.83 -1.08 -5.81
C TYR A 519 29.82 -2.63 -5.84
N GLN A 520 30.62 -3.28 -4.99
CA GLN A 520 30.65 -4.75 -4.93
C GLN A 520 29.33 -5.34 -4.46
N SER A 521 28.66 -4.72 -3.49
CA SER A 521 27.33 -5.13 -3.03
C SER A 521 26.30 -5.08 -4.17
N MET A 522 26.26 -3.97 -4.91
CA MET A 522 25.34 -3.80 -6.05
C MET A 522 25.64 -4.81 -7.17
N ARG A 523 26.91 -5.02 -7.51
CA ARG A 523 27.33 -6.03 -8.49
C ARG A 523 26.92 -7.45 -8.09
N ASN A 524 27.11 -7.82 -6.83
CA ASN A 524 26.75 -9.14 -6.31
C ASN A 524 25.23 -9.36 -6.29
N LEU A 525 24.46 -8.32 -5.93
CA LEU A 525 23.00 -8.35 -6.02
C LEU A 525 22.56 -8.59 -7.47
N THR A 526 23.06 -7.79 -8.41
CA THR A 526 22.75 -7.94 -9.84
C THR A 526 23.10 -9.31 -10.37
N GLY A 527 24.32 -9.81 -10.14
CA GLY A 527 24.73 -11.12 -10.64
C GLY A 527 23.81 -12.24 -10.15
N ARG A 528 23.46 -12.25 -8.86
CA ARG A 528 22.51 -13.23 -8.28
C ARG A 528 21.11 -13.08 -8.87
N THR A 529 20.60 -11.86 -8.99
CA THR A 529 19.26 -11.60 -9.53
C THR A 529 19.16 -11.99 -11.00
N LEU A 530 20.16 -11.67 -11.83
CA LEU A 530 20.14 -12.00 -13.26
C LEU A 530 20.30 -13.52 -13.49
N GLN A 531 21.10 -14.21 -12.68
CA GLN A 531 21.14 -15.68 -12.69
C GLN A 531 19.78 -16.28 -12.32
N LEU A 532 19.11 -15.74 -11.30
CA LEU A 532 17.76 -16.17 -10.92
C LEU A 532 16.76 -15.90 -12.06
N LEU A 533 16.80 -14.72 -12.68
CA LEU A 533 15.97 -14.34 -13.82
C LEU A 533 16.17 -15.31 -14.99
N GLN A 534 17.42 -15.60 -15.34
CA GLN A 534 17.78 -16.53 -16.41
C GLN A 534 17.23 -17.95 -16.13
N SER A 535 17.31 -18.41 -14.89
CA SER A 535 16.80 -19.74 -14.50
C SER A 535 15.27 -19.85 -14.48
N ARG A 536 14.57 -18.72 -14.31
CA ARG A 536 13.10 -18.67 -14.15
C ARG A 536 12.35 -18.09 -15.34
N ILE A 537 13.04 -17.68 -16.40
CA ILE A 537 12.44 -16.96 -17.53
C ILE A 537 11.23 -17.70 -18.15
N ASP A 538 11.27 -19.03 -18.19
CA ASP A 538 10.19 -19.86 -18.74
C ASP A 538 8.98 -19.98 -17.80
N THR A 539 9.15 -19.71 -16.51
CA THR A 539 8.08 -19.67 -15.50
C THR A 539 7.39 -18.32 -15.42
N LEU A 540 8.00 -17.27 -16.00
CA LEU A 540 7.42 -15.93 -16.00
C LEU A 540 6.19 -15.82 -16.91
N PRO A 541 5.28 -14.89 -16.61
CA PRO A 541 4.18 -14.53 -17.52
C PRO A 541 4.70 -14.13 -18.90
N ALA A 542 3.95 -14.46 -19.96
CA ALA A 542 4.35 -14.17 -21.34
C ALA A 542 4.66 -12.67 -21.57
N SER A 543 3.94 -11.79 -20.89
CA SER A 543 4.12 -10.34 -20.94
C SER A 543 5.42 -9.81 -20.32
N ALA A 544 6.13 -10.63 -19.53
CA ALA A 544 7.41 -10.32 -18.90
C ALA A 544 8.61 -10.93 -19.63
N ARG A 545 8.41 -12.02 -20.40
CA ARG A 545 9.52 -12.79 -21.00
C ARG A 545 10.35 -11.99 -21.99
N SER A 546 9.72 -11.15 -22.81
CA SER A 546 10.45 -10.29 -23.76
C SER A 546 11.34 -9.29 -23.02
N ASP A 547 10.79 -8.62 -22.01
CA ASP A 547 11.52 -7.62 -21.23
C ASP A 547 12.63 -8.26 -20.39
N ALA A 548 12.40 -9.47 -19.86
CA ALA A 548 13.41 -10.25 -19.16
C ALA A 548 14.65 -10.52 -20.03
N ARG A 549 14.46 -10.92 -21.31
CA ARG A 549 15.59 -11.14 -22.24
C ARG A 549 16.35 -9.84 -22.51
N VAL A 550 15.64 -8.75 -22.76
CA VAL A 550 16.25 -7.44 -22.97
C VAL A 550 17.09 -7.00 -21.77
N VAL A 551 16.59 -7.21 -20.55
CA VAL A 551 17.33 -6.87 -19.32
C VAL A 551 18.57 -7.75 -19.14
N LEU A 552 18.50 -9.04 -19.47
CA LEU A 552 19.67 -9.94 -19.45
C LEU A 552 20.76 -9.47 -20.42
N ASP A 553 20.38 -9.05 -21.63
CA ASP A 553 21.31 -8.51 -22.63
C ASP A 553 21.93 -7.15 -22.21
N MET A 554 21.35 -6.48 -21.21
CA MET A 554 21.83 -5.19 -20.67
C MET A 554 22.73 -5.32 -19.44
N GLU A 555 23.15 -6.54 -19.04
CA GLU A 555 23.97 -6.76 -17.85
C GLU A 555 25.24 -5.87 -17.83
N GLU A 556 25.99 -5.82 -18.92
CA GLU A 556 27.21 -5.00 -19.00
C GLU A 556 26.92 -3.51 -18.81
N ARG A 557 25.81 -3.01 -19.39
CA ARG A 557 25.41 -1.61 -19.24
C ARG A 557 25.06 -1.30 -17.79
N LEU A 558 24.29 -2.17 -17.15
CA LEU A 558 23.89 -2.06 -15.75
C LEU A 558 25.13 -2.02 -14.84
N LEU A 559 26.06 -2.96 -15.00
CA LEU A 559 27.31 -2.98 -14.25
C LEU A 559 28.19 -1.75 -14.53
N GLY A 560 28.15 -1.23 -15.76
CA GLY A 560 28.80 0.02 -16.16
C GLY A 560 28.28 1.25 -15.41
N ARG A 561 26.96 1.32 -15.16
CA ARG A 561 26.36 2.42 -14.36
C ARG A 561 26.87 2.40 -12.92
N PHE A 562 26.96 1.23 -12.28
CA PHE A 562 27.52 1.13 -10.94
C PHE A 562 29.01 1.45 -10.87
N ARG A 563 29.77 1.21 -11.94
CA ARG A 563 31.20 1.51 -11.99
C ARG A 563 31.49 3.01 -11.79
N ARG A 564 30.56 3.90 -12.19
CA ARG A 564 30.65 5.35 -11.94
C ARG A 564 30.85 5.70 -10.46
N LEU A 565 30.38 4.85 -9.53
CA LEU A 565 30.58 5.03 -8.09
C LEU A 565 32.04 4.96 -7.65
N ILE A 566 32.94 4.40 -8.46
CA ILE A 566 34.36 4.23 -8.12
C ILE A 566 35.31 4.97 -9.08
N ASP A 567 34.78 5.72 -10.06
CA ASP A 567 35.58 6.49 -11.02
C ASP A 567 36.24 7.72 -10.37
N GLY A 568 35.64 8.24 -9.30
CA GLY A 568 36.17 9.36 -8.51
C GLY A 568 35.72 9.30 -7.05
N LYS A 569 36.27 10.19 -6.21
CA LYS A 569 35.80 10.35 -4.83
C LYS A 569 34.49 11.14 -4.85
N LEU A 570 33.45 10.59 -4.24
CA LEU A 570 32.17 11.29 -4.07
C LEU A 570 32.22 12.20 -2.84
N HIS A 571 31.61 13.37 -2.95
CA HIS A 571 31.49 14.35 -1.88
C HIS A 571 30.04 14.34 -1.37
N GLY A 572 29.83 14.61 -0.09
CA GLY A 572 28.54 14.44 0.60
C GLY A 572 28.67 13.53 1.82
N MET A 573 27.56 13.31 2.51
CA MET A 573 27.54 12.58 3.77
C MET A 573 26.64 11.35 3.72
N ARG A 574 26.94 10.41 4.61
CA ARG A 574 26.14 9.25 4.93
C ARG A 574 25.51 9.47 6.30
N ILE A 575 24.20 9.33 6.38
CA ILE A 575 23.41 9.54 7.60
C ILE A 575 22.61 8.29 7.95
N ARG A 576 21.98 8.29 9.13
CA ARG A 576 20.85 7.39 9.35
C ARG A 576 19.72 7.78 8.40
N THR A 577 19.13 6.78 7.76
CA THR A 577 18.06 6.92 6.78
C THR A 577 16.88 6.05 7.23
N HIS A 578 15.71 6.24 6.63
CA HIS A 578 14.57 5.35 6.81
C HIS A 578 14.91 3.92 6.33
N GLY A 579 15.64 3.79 5.22
CA GLY A 579 16.24 2.52 4.78
C GLY A 579 15.33 1.57 3.99
N ASP A 580 14.01 1.74 4.10
CA ASP A 580 12.97 1.14 3.25
C ASP A 580 11.80 2.11 3.01
N TYR A 581 12.11 3.27 2.44
CA TYR A 581 11.14 4.36 2.26
C TYR A 581 10.30 4.19 0.99
N HIS A 582 8.98 4.16 1.14
CA HIS A 582 8.01 4.09 0.04
C HIS A 582 6.65 4.67 0.46
N LEU A 583 5.71 4.85 -0.48
CA LEU A 583 4.41 5.51 -0.23
C LEU A 583 3.54 4.78 0.82
N GLY A 584 3.72 3.48 0.99
CA GLY A 584 3.01 2.70 2.02
C GLY A 584 3.47 2.98 3.46
N GLN A 585 4.61 3.65 3.63
CA GLN A 585 5.15 4.04 4.94
C GLN A 585 4.83 5.49 5.31
N VAL A 586 3.94 6.12 4.54
CA VAL A 586 3.58 7.52 4.68
C VAL A 586 2.07 7.62 4.85
N LEU A 587 1.63 8.21 5.97
CA LEU A 587 0.22 8.44 6.27
C LEU A 587 -0.18 9.86 5.83
N PHE A 588 -1.39 10.02 5.29
CA PHE A 588 -1.94 11.32 4.94
C PHE A 588 -3.00 11.77 5.95
N THR A 589 -2.79 12.95 6.54
CA THR A 589 -3.64 13.51 7.61
C THR A 589 -4.80 14.36 7.09
N GLY A 590 -5.07 14.34 5.78
CA GLY A 590 -6.00 15.28 5.12
C GLY A 590 -5.34 16.60 4.70
N ARG A 591 -4.23 16.98 5.35
CA ARG A 591 -3.50 18.24 5.07
C ARG A 591 -1.99 18.08 4.86
N ASP A 592 -1.37 17.08 5.48
CA ASP A 592 0.08 16.86 5.48
C ASP A 592 0.42 15.37 5.62
N PHE A 593 1.69 15.03 5.45
CA PHE A 593 2.20 13.67 5.55
C PHE A 593 2.94 13.40 6.86
N VAL A 594 2.79 12.17 7.37
CA VAL A 594 3.54 11.65 8.51
C VAL A 594 4.26 10.37 8.08
N ILE A 595 5.56 10.32 8.32
CA ILE A 595 6.45 9.22 7.95
C ILE A 595 6.52 8.22 9.11
N THR A 596 6.33 6.94 8.81
CA THR A 596 6.21 5.85 9.80
C THR A 596 7.12 4.68 9.43
N ASP A 597 7.28 3.71 10.33
CA ASP A 597 8.00 2.44 10.07
C ASP A 597 9.51 2.58 9.74
N PHE A 598 10.28 3.11 10.68
CA PHE A 598 11.73 3.32 10.53
C PHE A 598 12.55 2.03 10.73
N GLU A 599 11.96 0.86 10.52
CA GLU A 599 12.68 -0.42 10.67
C GLU A 599 13.74 -0.64 9.62
N GLY A 600 13.62 -0.02 8.45
CA GLY A 600 14.37 -0.39 7.26
C GLY A 600 13.97 -1.78 6.75
N GLU A 601 14.71 -2.27 5.74
CA GLU A 601 14.34 -3.45 4.96
C GLU A 601 14.28 -4.74 5.83
N PRO A 602 13.10 -5.33 6.10
CA PRO A 602 12.95 -6.42 7.09
C PRO A 602 13.75 -7.69 6.80
N SER A 603 14.09 -7.92 5.53
CA SER A 603 14.88 -9.08 5.08
C SER A 603 16.36 -8.98 5.43
N ARG A 604 16.84 -7.80 5.87
CA ARG A 604 18.25 -7.56 6.24
C ARG A 604 18.44 -7.59 7.75
N PRO A 605 19.59 -8.11 8.24
CA PRO A 605 19.88 -8.12 9.67
C PRO A 605 20.02 -6.68 10.22
N LEU A 606 19.68 -6.47 11.50
CA LEU A 606 19.75 -5.18 12.18
C LEU A 606 21.11 -4.46 12.00
N SER A 607 22.22 -5.21 12.03
CA SER A 607 23.58 -4.65 11.83
C SER A 607 23.75 -3.99 10.46
N GLU A 608 23.14 -4.54 9.41
CA GLU A 608 23.17 -3.95 8.07
C GLU A 608 22.19 -2.77 7.95
N ARG A 609 21.02 -2.88 8.58
CA ARG A 609 20.01 -1.80 8.57
C ARG A 609 20.51 -0.54 9.31
N ARG A 610 21.39 -0.70 10.31
CA ARG A 610 22.04 0.40 11.05
C ARG A 610 23.11 1.15 10.26
N ILE A 611 23.59 0.62 9.12
CA ILE A 611 24.64 1.26 8.32
C ILE A 611 24.12 2.60 7.78
N LYS A 612 24.87 3.67 8.05
CA LYS A 612 24.59 5.01 7.50
C LYS A 612 24.79 5.02 5.98
N ARG A 613 23.83 5.58 5.24
CA ARG A 613 23.80 5.63 3.77
C ARG A 613 23.54 7.04 3.27
N THR A 614 23.67 7.25 1.95
CA THR A 614 23.27 8.52 1.34
C THR A 614 21.76 8.73 1.50
N PRO A 615 21.31 9.96 1.79
CA PRO A 615 19.90 10.33 1.76
C PRO A 615 19.21 9.99 0.43
N LEU A 616 19.98 9.95 -0.67
CA LEU A 616 19.46 9.64 -2.02
C LEU A 616 18.96 8.20 -2.16
N ARG A 617 19.28 7.30 -1.21
CA ARG A 617 18.70 5.95 -1.18
C ARG A 617 17.20 5.98 -0.86
N ASP A 618 16.79 6.78 0.12
CA ASP A 618 15.37 6.92 0.46
C ASP A 618 14.62 7.65 -0.67
N VAL A 619 15.24 8.67 -1.28
CA VAL A 619 14.73 9.33 -2.49
C VAL A 619 14.50 8.32 -3.61
N ALA A 620 15.48 7.44 -3.88
CA ALA A 620 15.33 6.39 -4.88
C ALA A 620 14.17 5.44 -4.54
N GLY A 621 14.01 5.05 -3.26
CA GLY A 621 12.89 4.24 -2.80
C GLY A 621 11.53 4.89 -3.10
N MET A 622 11.38 6.17 -2.78
CA MET A 622 10.14 6.91 -3.05
C MET A 622 9.86 7.07 -4.54
N LEU A 623 10.89 7.40 -5.34
CA LEU A 623 10.77 7.48 -6.80
C LEU A 623 10.39 6.14 -7.42
N ARG A 624 10.93 5.02 -6.93
CA ARG A 624 10.49 3.67 -7.35
C ARG A 624 9.04 3.41 -6.95
N SER A 625 8.61 3.87 -5.77
CA SER A 625 7.22 3.75 -5.32
C SER A 625 6.23 4.50 -6.23
N TYR A 626 6.56 5.72 -6.68
CA TYR A 626 5.74 6.43 -7.67
C TYR A 626 5.70 5.72 -9.03
N HIS A 627 6.83 5.16 -9.48
CA HIS A 627 6.88 4.36 -10.70
C HIS A 627 5.97 3.13 -10.61
N TYR A 628 6.01 2.42 -9.47
CA TYR A 628 5.11 1.31 -9.18
C TYR A 628 3.63 1.73 -9.22
N ALA A 629 3.28 2.85 -8.59
CA ALA A 629 1.91 3.36 -8.60
C ALA A 629 1.43 3.66 -10.03
N ALA A 630 2.24 4.37 -10.82
CA ALA A 630 1.95 4.76 -12.20
C ALA A 630 1.72 3.55 -13.13
N HIS A 631 2.46 2.45 -12.90
CA HIS A 631 2.42 1.26 -13.74
C HIS A 631 1.60 0.10 -13.17
N SER A 632 1.04 0.24 -11.96
CA SER A 632 0.17 -0.75 -11.33
C SER A 632 -1.01 -1.17 -12.21
N SER A 633 -1.60 -0.22 -12.95
CA SER A 633 -2.73 -0.47 -13.86
C SER A 633 -2.39 -1.38 -15.05
N MET A 634 -1.10 -1.67 -15.31
CA MET A 634 -0.68 -2.66 -16.31
C MET A 634 -0.96 -4.10 -15.87
N LEU A 635 -1.20 -4.32 -14.57
CA LEU A 635 -1.47 -5.62 -13.97
C LEU A 635 -2.98 -5.97 -14.00
N ASP A 636 -3.83 -5.04 -14.43
CA ASP A 636 -5.27 -5.28 -14.58
C ASP A 636 -5.49 -6.39 -15.63
N ALA A 637 -6.15 -7.47 -15.23
CA ALA A 637 -6.38 -8.66 -16.07
C ALA A 637 -7.17 -8.36 -17.36
N ASP A 638 -7.85 -7.21 -17.39
CA ASP A 638 -8.64 -6.71 -18.53
C ASP A 638 -7.75 -6.14 -19.66
N VAL A 639 -6.49 -5.80 -19.39
CA VAL A 639 -5.54 -5.24 -20.38
C VAL A 639 -5.00 -6.35 -21.27
N THR A 640 -5.84 -6.79 -22.21
CA THR A 640 -5.55 -7.93 -23.09
C THR A 640 -5.03 -7.50 -24.47
N ALA A 641 -5.31 -6.27 -24.89
CA ALA A 641 -4.90 -5.79 -26.21
C ALA A 641 -3.51 -5.10 -26.17
N PRO A 642 -2.56 -5.45 -27.07
CA PRO A 642 -1.22 -4.87 -27.07
C PRO A 642 -1.17 -3.34 -27.16
N HIS A 643 -2.08 -2.73 -27.91
CA HIS A 643 -2.14 -1.27 -28.08
C HIS A 643 -2.58 -0.54 -26.80
N GLU A 644 -3.48 -1.13 -26.00
CA GLU A 644 -3.88 -0.57 -24.70
C GLU A 644 -2.72 -0.62 -23.70
N ARG A 645 -1.91 -1.69 -23.75
CA ARG A 645 -0.72 -1.81 -22.91
C ARG A 645 0.30 -0.71 -23.21
N VAL A 646 0.57 -0.45 -24.50
CA VAL A 646 1.48 0.62 -24.94
C VAL A 646 0.98 1.99 -24.48
N ALA A 647 -0.32 2.27 -24.66
CA ALA A 647 -0.91 3.53 -24.21
C ALA A 647 -0.82 3.71 -22.68
N ARG A 648 -1.05 2.64 -21.90
CA ARG A 648 -0.90 2.67 -20.44
C ARG A 648 0.53 2.89 -19.98
N VAL A 649 1.50 2.28 -20.66
CA VAL A 649 2.93 2.52 -20.37
C VAL A 649 3.27 3.98 -20.63
N ALA A 650 2.92 4.51 -21.80
CA ALA A 650 3.20 5.91 -22.15
C ALA A 650 2.53 6.90 -21.18
N PHE A 651 1.27 6.64 -20.81
CA PHE A 651 0.58 7.41 -19.78
C PHE A 651 1.30 7.34 -18.43
N GLY A 652 1.64 6.13 -17.98
CA GLY A 652 2.29 5.92 -16.69
C GLY A 652 3.65 6.61 -16.63
N GLU A 653 4.42 6.59 -17.72
CA GLU A 653 5.71 7.29 -17.81
C GLU A 653 5.55 8.80 -17.68
N ARG A 654 4.59 9.40 -18.39
CA ARG A 654 4.37 10.84 -18.35
C ARG A 654 3.84 11.29 -16.99
N TRP A 655 2.93 10.54 -16.40
CA TRP A 655 2.44 10.82 -15.04
C TRP A 655 3.58 10.67 -14.02
N TYR A 656 4.37 9.60 -14.12
CA TYR A 656 5.53 9.36 -13.27
C TYR A 656 6.54 10.50 -13.37
N HIS A 657 6.90 10.93 -14.59
CA HIS A 657 7.83 12.04 -14.80
C HIS A 657 7.36 13.31 -14.09
N ALA A 658 6.08 13.67 -14.23
CA ALA A 658 5.52 14.86 -13.60
C ALA A 658 5.61 14.81 -12.07
N VAL A 659 5.14 13.73 -11.43
CA VAL A 659 5.14 13.62 -9.96
C VAL A 659 6.54 13.43 -9.38
N ALA A 660 7.39 12.65 -10.05
CA ALA A 660 8.78 12.43 -9.65
C ALA A 660 9.59 13.73 -9.72
N THR A 661 9.36 14.54 -10.76
CA THR A 661 9.99 15.85 -10.89
C THR A 661 9.57 16.77 -9.77
N GLY A 662 8.26 16.88 -9.47
CA GLY A 662 7.77 17.72 -8.37
C GLY A 662 8.33 17.30 -7.00
N PHE A 663 8.37 16.00 -6.72
CA PHE A 663 9.00 15.46 -5.51
C PHE A 663 10.48 15.83 -5.43
N LEU A 664 11.25 15.58 -6.50
CA LEU A 664 12.69 15.79 -6.53
C LEU A 664 13.06 17.27 -6.48
N GLN A 665 12.32 18.12 -7.19
CA GLN A 665 12.47 19.57 -7.15
C GLN A 665 12.35 20.08 -5.72
N GLN A 666 11.22 19.79 -5.05
CA GLN A 666 10.99 20.29 -3.69
C GLN A 666 11.99 19.70 -2.69
N TYR A 667 12.38 18.43 -2.87
CA TYR A 667 13.41 17.80 -2.04
C TYR A 667 14.76 18.53 -2.16
N LEU A 668 15.24 18.78 -3.39
CA LEU A 668 16.52 19.46 -3.64
C LEU A 668 16.49 20.91 -3.16
N GLU A 669 15.39 21.64 -3.42
CA GLU A 669 15.20 23.01 -2.93
C GLU A 669 15.26 23.09 -1.40
N THR A 670 14.59 22.16 -0.72
CA THR A 670 14.55 22.11 0.75
C THR A 670 15.90 21.70 1.35
N MET A 671 16.62 20.78 0.70
CA MET A 671 18.00 20.42 1.11
C MET A 671 18.98 21.58 0.89
N GLY A 672 18.74 22.45 -0.10
CA GLY A 672 19.46 23.69 -0.33
C GLY A 672 20.99 23.50 -0.36
N SER A 673 21.71 24.24 0.49
CA SER A 673 23.18 24.18 0.62
C SER A 673 23.66 23.15 1.65
N SER A 674 22.81 22.21 2.06
CA SER A 674 23.16 21.17 3.03
C SER A 674 24.35 20.33 2.55
N SER A 675 25.36 20.18 3.41
CA SER A 675 26.51 19.30 3.16
C SER A 675 26.17 17.81 3.11
N LEU A 676 24.92 17.43 3.41
CA LEU A 676 24.46 16.05 3.38
C LEU A 676 24.41 15.49 1.96
N LEU A 677 24.08 16.33 0.97
CA LEU A 677 24.09 15.95 -0.44
C LEU A 677 25.46 16.25 -1.08
N PRO A 678 25.78 15.55 -2.19
CA PRO A 678 26.89 15.96 -3.02
C PRO A 678 26.75 17.38 -3.56
N PRO A 679 27.86 18.13 -3.71
CA PRO A 679 27.84 19.52 -4.14
C PRO A 679 27.56 19.69 -5.64
N THR A 680 27.65 18.64 -6.45
CA THR A 680 27.49 18.72 -7.91
C THR A 680 26.31 17.88 -8.39
N ARG A 681 25.62 18.38 -9.43
CA ARG A 681 24.54 17.64 -10.13
C ARG A 681 25.04 16.26 -10.61
N GLU A 682 26.27 16.17 -11.09
CA GLU A 682 26.84 14.92 -11.60
C GLU A 682 26.98 13.87 -10.49
N GLU A 683 27.49 14.24 -9.31
CA GLU A 683 27.60 13.30 -8.19
C GLU A 683 26.21 12.89 -7.63
N ILE A 684 25.24 13.81 -7.63
CA ILE A 684 23.83 13.49 -7.30
C ILE A 684 23.27 12.48 -8.30
N GLU A 685 23.48 12.69 -9.60
CA GLU A 685 23.04 11.76 -10.64
C GLU A 685 23.66 10.37 -10.44
N ILE A 686 24.98 10.28 -10.22
CA ILE A 686 25.68 9.00 -10.02
C ILE A 686 25.09 8.22 -8.85
N LEU A 687 24.86 8.88 -7.72
CA LEU A 687 24.32 8.22 -6.53
C LEU A 687 22.84 7.84 -6.70
N LEU A 688 22.02 8.75 -7.24
CA LEU A 688 20.59 8.51 -7.42
C LEU A 688 20.33 7.41 -8.44
N ASP A 689 21.03 7.44 -9.57
CA ASP A 689 20.95 6.44 -10.64
C ASP A 689 21.34 5.04 -10.13
N ALA A 690 22.46 4.95 -9.39
CA ALA A 690 22.90 3.70 -8.81
C ALA A 690 21.87 3.13 -7.81
N HIS A 691 21.23 3.96 -7.00
CA HIS A 691 20.23 3.47 -6.04
C HIS A 691 18.87 3.17 -6.69
N LEU A 692 18.46 3.87 -7.74
CA LEU A 692 17.28 3.53 -8.54
C LEU A 692 17.46 2.15 -9.21
N LEU A 693 18.64 1.91 -9.79
CA LEU A 693 18.99 0.61 -10.38
C LEU A 693 19.10 -0.49 -9.32
N GLU A 694 19.77 -0.25 -8.19
CA GLU A 694 19.85 -1.20 -7.07
C GLU A 694 18.45 -1.62 -6.59
N LYS A 695 17.56 -0.66 -6.37
CA LYS A 695 16.19 -0.94 -5.91
C LYS A 695 15.38 -1.68 -6.97
N ALA A 696 15.48 -1.32 -8.25
CA ALA A 696 14.82 -2.05 -9.34
C ALA A 696 15.30 -3.51 -9.49
N VAL A 697 16.61 -3.76 -9.32
CA VAL A 697 17.17 -5.13 -9.29
C VAL A 697 16.68 -5.91 -8.06
N TYR A 698 16.63 -5.26 -6.90
CA TYR A 698 16.09 -5.88 -5.68
C TYR A 698 14.61 -6.26 -5.85
N GLU A 699 13.80 -5.32 -6.32
CA GLU A 699 12.37 -5.49 -6.62
C GLU A 699 12.15 -6.66 -7.59
N LEU A 700 12.95 -6.78 -8.64
CA LEU A 700 12.86 -7.90 -9.57
C LEU A 700 13.03 -9.26 -8.87
N ALA A 701 14.04 -9.40 -8.00
CA ALA A 701 14.23 -10.61 -7.23
C ALA A 701 13.06 -10.88 -6.26
N TYR A 702 12.55 -9.82 -5.62
CA TYR A 702 11.42 -9.93 -4.70
C TYR A 702 10.14 -10.39 -5.42
N GLU A 703 9.77 -9.75 -6.54
CA GLU A 703 8.55 -10.08 -7.28
C GLU A 703 8.63 -11.48 -7.92
N MET A 704 9.81 -11.91 -8.39
CA MET A 704 9.99 -13.28 -8.89
C MET A 704 9.73 -14.36 -7.84
N ASN A 705 9.91 -14.05 -6.55
CA ASN A 705 9.72 -15.00 -5.46
C ASN A 705 8.33 -14.94 -4.82
N ASN A 706 7.71 -13.75 -4.80
CA ASN A 706 6.46 -13.54 -4.07
C ASN A 706 5.26 -13.30 -5.00
N ARG A 707 5.43 -12.55 -6.09
CA ARG A 707 4.34 -12.14 -7.00
C ARG A 707 4.79 -12.13 -8.46
N PRO A 708 4.96 -13.31 -9.12
CA PRO A 708 5.55 -13.37 -10.46
C PRO A 708 4.86 -12.51 -11.53
N ALA A 709 3.56 -12.24 -11.39
CA ALA A 709 2.81 -11.34 -12.27
C ALA A 709 3.32 -9.88 -12.24
N TRP A 710 3.89 -9.44 -11.12
CA TRP A 710 4.36 -8.07 -10.90
C TRP A 710 5.74 -7.80 -11.49
N THR A 711 6.46 -8.83 -11.93
CA THR A 711 7.82 -8.72 -12.51
C THR A 711 7.92 -7.80 -13.72
N VAL A 712 6.80 -7.54 -14.41
CA VAL A 712 6.73 -6.60 -15.55
C VAL A 712 7.12 -5.17 -15.17
N ILE A 713 6.85 -4.73 -13.94
CA ILE A 713 7.13 -3.35 -13.48
C ILE A 713 8.64 -3.11 -13.27
N PRO A 714 9.38 -3.91 -12.48
CA PRO A 714 10.82 -3.72 -12.32
C PRO A 714 11.60 -3.98 -13.62
N LEU A 715 11.13 -4.89 -14.50
CA LEU A 715 11.73 -5.08 -15.83
C LEU A 715 11.58 -3.83 -16.72
N LEU A 716 10.40 -3.22 -16.73
CA LEU A 716 10.15 -1.96 -17.44
C LEU A 716 11.07 -0.85 -16.91
N ALA A 717 11.18 -0.72 -15.58
CA ALA A 717 12.05 0.26 -14.94
C ALA A 717 13.52 0.09 -15.34
N LEU A 718 14.05 -1.13 -15.29
CA LEU A 718 15.43 -1.41 -15.67
C LEU A 718 15.68 -1.06 -17.14
N ARG A 719 14.74 -1.39 -18.04
CA ARG A 719 14.82 -0.98 -19.45
C ARG A 719 14.87 0.54 -19.59
N GLN A 720 13.98 1.27 -18.93
CA GLN A 720 13.90 2.74 -19.02
C GLN A 720 15.15 3.42 -18.46
N LEU A 721 15.64 2.99 -17.29
CA LEU A 721 16.84 3.56 -16.67
C LEU A 721 18.11 3.30 -17.49
N LEU A 722 18.17 2.18 -18.21
CA LEU A 722 19.31 1.78 -19.04
C LEU A 722 19.17 2.22 -20.51
N GLN A 723 18.10 2.92 -20.88
CA GLN A 723 17.94 3.52 -22.20
C GLN A 723 18.81 4.76 -22.32
N LYS A 724 19.95 4.58 -22.98
CA LYS A 724 20.70 5.53 -23.83
C LYS A 724 21.81 4.73 -24.52
#